data_AF-A0A9P8L3X4-F1
#
_entry.id   AF-A0A9P8L3X4-F1
#
_cell.length_a   1.000
_cell.length_b   1.000
_cell.length_c   1.000
_cell.angle_alpha   90.00
_cell.angle_beta   90.00
_cell.angle_gamma   90.00
#
_symmetry.space_group_name_H-M   'P 1'
#
loop_
_entity.id
_entity.type
_entity.pdbx_description
1 polymer ?
#
loop_
_entity_poly.entity_id
_entity_poly.type
_entity_poly.pdbx_seq_one_letter_code
_entity_poly.pdbx_strand_id
1 'polypeptide(L)'
;MFASNEPGKSIRDQLCLQLDGLPENEKLQQVLAILDTAAETEEQVAEIIWEAWDYLKIHRLWQCRYPTFEALQDAIGYEEALKDIIQKHDILTVRKQREARGIHENWGALPHKSLPAHLCPPKFSECLLRALNQLSRTCSLNQAIVLLDHEIARRHSKLGKGWGVSKEPYVLRRDVLEVLSQPTLLTPGHSPYNGQSDGAPPIDFTIEVERANTQYRTTTDRAEDMDKGDGEDKEEDEAEDMDKGDGEDEDEEGDEVEDMDKGDGEDEDEEGDEVEDMDKGDGEDEDEEGDEVEDMDKGDGEDEDEEGDEVEDMDKGDGEDEDEEGDEVEDMDKENDGEEEEVEDIENDESDEETAAVLVLSSYSCSCSSAVIKDIQGMEDKNPNDDRGLRLLAKALQLGLHNVCHNHLRTLAKVTVGLQNNMSSSKLRKRLQDTWRNKSHLDDLRRRNPHWFLKTRRPETDADRLVVYRYHPVPPKAFRFNETRVFERFAGPGSWGGWQRDGTIIIPRLFSFLSRPDIGRKIDVEFDLYRYHHRSLPGRSRLGWLRNMFYSIIQQTVRQDPVWYAISAAARPDKNWRLISYPYITKDTDPGENTGFLHLDLNTAQYVKDGSGGNLLSSSIALDDEQADGCTVGVPGFHRHIHDWHNRLVERGEDTAGFTTNCSTAYRAQDRKDWGEPIPMPCPALGLRLTRPEIIHGSTPHSYRRRRSLFAWYTGIDEAHINLDLKGTLLWNDLAACHRDLEAPSREPSGQAPRYGLPGFRFPGSVIVGPSSAIGDALVGRRKWTDPQVIRELDILLGDDDAAAHAYVGRVRAKMMKQYEEAFEQLEITETEAFGENSYFRQKELGLPLRSDDNSDGRRKRL
;
A
#
# COMPACT_ATOMS: atom_id res chain seq x y z
N MET A 1 9.79 8.50 -36.10
CA MET A 1 10.82 9.06 -37.02
C MET A 1 11.03 8.23 -38.29
N PHE A 2 10.94 6.90 -38.26
CA PHE A 2 11.14 6.01 -39.44
C PHE A 2 9.86 5.73 -40.26
N ALA A 3 8.97 6.70 -40.43
CA ALA A 3 7.66 6.48 -41.08
C ALA A 3 7.75 6.26 -42.61
N SER A 4 8.85 6.67 -43.24
CA SER A 4 9.14 6.44 -44.65
C SER A 4 10.10 5.24 -44.82
N ASN A 5 9.57 4.03 -44.62
CA ASN A 5 10.31 2.80 -44.94
C ASN A 5 10.49 2.72 -46.47
N GLU A 6 11.68 3.04 -46.99
CA GLU A 6 12.05 2.68 -48.35
C GLU A 6 12.12 1.14 -48.43
N PRO A 7 11.29 0.48 -49.27
CA PRO A 7 11.19 -0.98 -49.26
C PRO A 7 12.51 -1.61 -49.72
N GLY A 8 13.20 -2.27 -48.78
CA GLY A 8 14.45 -3.00 -49.02
C GLY A 8 15.68 -2.51 -48.27
N LYS A 9 15.61 -1.44 -47.46
CA LYS A 9 16.73 -0.97 -46.61
C LYS A 9 16.45 -1.25 -45.13
N SER A 10 17.41 -1.86 -44.41
CA SER A 10 17.26 -2.09 -42.98
C SER A 10 17.38 -0.79 -42.17
N ILE A 11 16.87 -0.79 -40.93
CA ILE A 11 17.02 0.35 -39.99
C ILE A 11 18.50 0.74 -39.81
N ARG A 12 19.41 -0.25 -39.85
CA ARG A 12 20.86 -0.03 -39.79
C ARG A 12 21.37 0.75 -41.01
N ASP A 13 20.94 0.37 -42.21
CA ASP A 13 21.35 1.05 -43.45
C ASP A 13 20.81 2.48 -43.51
N GLN A 14 19.58 2.69 -43.03
CA GLN A 14 18.95 4.00 -42.91
C GLN A 14 19.71 4.89 -41.89
N LEU A 15 20.10 4.35 -40.72
CA LEU A 15 20.93 5.05 -39.73
C LEU A 15 22.32 5.39 -40.25
N CYS A 16 23.01 4.48 -40.94
CA CYS A 16 24.31 4.77 -41.56
C CYS A 16 24.18 5.87 -42.62
N LEU A 17 23.21 5.76 -43.54
CA LEU A 17 22.95 6.78 -44.58
C LEU A 17 22.67 8.18 -44.02
N GLN A 18 22.04 8.27 -42.84
CA GLN A 18 21.75 9.54 -42.16
C GLN A 18 22.96 10.09 -41.39
N LEU A 19 23.68 9.22 -40.67
CA LEU A 19 24.75 9.62 -39.77
C LEU A 19 26.12 9.74 -40.44
N ASP A 20 26.39 9.05 -41.55
CA ASP A 20 27.76 8.94 -42.08
C ASP A 20 28.34 10.29 -42.55
N GLY A 21 27.51 11.20 -43.08
CA GLY A 21 27.93 12.51 -43.57
C GLY A 21 28.12 13.63 -42.53
N LEU A 22 27.89 13.39 -41.24
CA LEU A 22 27.87 14.43 -40.20
C LEU A 22 29.19 14.51 -39.38
N PRO A 23 29.49 15.65 -38.72
CA PRO A 23 30.50 15.74 -37.66
C PRO A 23 30.17 14.83 -36.46
N GLU A 24 31.18 14.30 -35.75
CA GLU A 24 30.97 13.33 -34.66
C GLU A 24 30.06 13.85 -33.52
N ASN A 25 30.13 15.15 -33.20
CA ASN A 25 29.24 15.78 -32.20
C ASN A 25 27.77 15.79 -32.68
N GLU A 26 27.53 16.10 -33.96
CA GLU A 26 26.19 16.07 -34.56
C GLU A 26 25.66 14.63 -34.68
N LYS A 27 26.51 13.65 -35.01
CA LYS A 27 26.15 12.22 -34.95
C LYS A 27 25.70 11.83 -33.54
N LEU A 28 26.47 12.20 -32.52
CA LEU A 28 26.14 11.90 -31.13
C LEU A 28 24.83 12.58 -30.70
N GLN A 29 24.61 13.85 -31.04
CA GLN A 29 23.37 14.56 -30.75
C GLN A 29 22.15 13.92 -31.42
N GLN A 30 22.26 13.48 -32.68
CA GLN A 30 21.17 12.78 -33.35
C GLN A 30 20.90 11.40 -32.75
N VAL A 31 21.93 10.62 -32.42
CA VAL A 31 21.77 9.32 -31.75
C VAL A 31 21.13 9.48 -30.38
N LEU A 32 21.57 10.47 -29.57
CA LEU A 32 20.96 10.75 -28.27
C LEU A 32 19.51 11.21 -28.41
N ALA A 33 19.19 12.07 -29.39
CA ALA A 33 17.81 12.48 -29.65
C ALA A 33 16.90 11.29 -30.05
N ILE A 34 17.42 10.36 -30.86
CA ILE A 34 16.71 9.12 -31.22
C ILE A 34 16.48 8.23 -29.99
N LEU A 35 17.48 8.09 -29.11
CA LEU A 35 17.38 7.27 -27.89
C LEU A 35 16.44 7.87 -26.83
N ASP A 36 16.49 9.18 -26.60
CA ASP A 36 15.54 9.87 -25.72
C ASP A 36 14.11 9.75 -26.27
N THR A 37 13.92 9.97 -27.58
CA THR A 37 12.61 9.77 -28.25
C THR A 37 12.13 8.33 -28.12
N ALA A 38 13.03 7.34 -28.22
CA ALA A 38 12.67 5.93 -28.09
C ALA A 38 12.21 5.57 -26.67
N ALA A 39 12.84 6.13 -25.62
CA ALA A 39 12.40 5.95 -24.24
C ALA A 39 11.01 6.57 -23.99
N GLU A 40 10.75 7.76 -24.52
CA GLU A 40 9.42 8.40 -24.41
C GLU A 40 8.35 7.68 -25.26
N THR A 41 8.73 7.12 -26.41
CA THR A 41 7.84 6.28 -27.23
C THR A 41 7.51 4.96 -26.50
N GLU A 42 8.48 4.32 -25.85
CA GLU A 42 8.25 3.10 -25.06
C GLU A 42 7.33 3.38 -23.86
N GLU A 43 7.52 4.50 -23.17
CA GLU A 43 6.65 4.95 -22.08
C GLU A 43 5.20 5.15 -22.55
N GLN A 44 5.01 5.80 -23.71
CA GLN A 44 3.70 6.01 -24.34
C GLN A 44 3.06 4.70 -24.82
N VAL A 45 3.84 3.76 -25.36
CA VAL A 45 3.33 2.45 -25.79
C VAL A 45 2.87 1.63 -24.59
N ALA A 46 3.59 1.68 -23.45
CA ALA A 46 3.17 1.02 -22.23
C ALA A 46 1.89 1.63 -21.64
N GLU A 47 1.78 2.97 -21.65
CA GLU A 47 0.57 3.71 -21.23
C GLU A 47 -0.64 3.37 -22.12
N ILE A 48 -0.49 3.38 -23.45
CA ILE A 48 -1.56 3.04 -24.41
C ILE A 48 -2.01 1.57 -24.26
N ILE A 49 -1.07 0.64 -24.05
CA ILE A 49 -1.38 -0.77 -23.84
C ILE A 49 -2.11 -0.97 -22.50
N TRP A 50 -1.72 -0.26 -21.45
CA TRP A 50 -2.38 -0.29 -20.15
C TRP A 50 -3.82 0.25 -20.23
N GLU A 51 -4.02 1.43 -20.83
CA GLU A 51 -5.35 2.05 -21.03
C GLU A 51 -6.26 1.15 -21.87
N ALA A 52 -5.75 0.58 -22.98
CA ALA A 52 -6.51 -0.33 -23.81
C ALA A 52 -6.88 -1.65 -23.09
N TRP A 53 -6.01 -2.13 -22.20
CA TRP A 53 -6.23 -3.33 -21.40
C TRP A 53 -7.25 -3.11 -20.27
N ASP A 54 -7.18 -1.96 -19.59
CA ASP A 54 -8.12 -1.62 -18.53
C ASP A 54 -9.51 -1.29 -19.11
N TYR A 55 -9.58 -0.56 -20.23
CA TYR A 55 -10.83 -0.34 -20.95
C TYR A 55 -11.48 -1.65 -21.41
N LEU A 56 -10.68 -2.60 -21.95
CA LEU A 56 -11.16 -3.93 -22.34
C LEU A 56 -11.70 -4.73 -21.15
N LYS A 57 -11.09 -4.60 -19.96
CA LYS A 57 -11.55 -5.22 -18.72
C LYS A 57 -12.83 -4.60 -18.19
N ILE A 58 -12.84 -3.28 -18.00
CA ILE A 58 -13.96 -2.51 -17.45
C ILE A 58 -15.22 -2.71 -18.29
N HIS A 59 -15.11 -2.57 -19.62
CA HIS A 59 -16.23 -2.73 -20.55
C HIS A 59 -16.45 -4.18 -21.00
N ARG A 60 -15.72 -5.15 -20.40
CA ARG A 60 -15.82 -6.60 -20.67
C ARG A 60 -15.84 -7.00 -22.15
N LEU A 61 -15.12 -6.26 -23.00
CA LEU A 61 -15.23 -6.35 -24.47
C LEU A 61 -14.86 -7.71 -25.05
N TRP A 62 -14.24 -8.57 -24.24
CA TRP A 62 -13.91 -9.96 -24.57
C TRP A 62 -15.15 -10.87 -24.69
N GLN A 63 -16.24 -10.58 -23.97
CA GLN A 63 -17.43 -11.43 -23.89
C GLN A 63 -18.16 -11.61 -25.24
N CYS A 64 -17.94 -10.72 -26.22
CA CYS A 64 -18.52 -10.86 -27.57
C CYS A 64 -17.86 -11.95 -28.43
N ARG A 65 -16.77 -12.58 -27.96
CA ARG A 65 -15.97 -13.52 -28.76
C ARG A 65 -15.29 -14.64 -27.97
N TYR A 66 -14.99 -14.43 -26.69
CA TYR A 66 -14.26 -15.37 -25.84
C TYR A 66 -15.14 -15.79 -24.65
N PRO A 67 -15.22 -17.10 -24.31
CA PRO A 67 -16.10 -17.58 -23.24
C PRO A 67 -15.61 -17.17 -21.84
N THR A 68 -14.30 -16.97 -21.67
CA THR A 68 -13.68 -16.50 -20.43
C THR A 68 -12.62 -15.44 -20.75
N PHE A 69 -12.16 -14.72 -19.72
CA PHE A 69 -11.10 -13.72 -19.88
C PHE A 69 -9.73 -14.39 -20.14
N GLU A 70 -9.53 -15.55 -19.54
CA GLU A 70 -8.36 -16.42 -19.69
C GLU A 70 -8.25 -16.91 -21.15
N ALA A 71 -9.38 -17.28 -21.78
CA ALA A 71 -9.42 -17.65 -23.19
C ALA A 71 -9.08 -16.49 -24.13
N LEU A 72 -9.29 -15.22 -23.73
CA LEU A 72 -8.70 -14.07 -24.43
C LEU A 72 -7.20 -13.98 -24.15
N GLN A 73 -6.76 -14.08 -22.88
CA GLN A 73 -5.35 -13.95 -22.48
C GLN A 73 -4.44 -14.92 -23.23
N ASP A 74 -4.85 -16.19 -23.36
CA ASP A 74 -4.13 -17.19 -24.14
C ASP A 74 -4.13 -16.83 -25.64
N ALA A 75 -5.30 -16.45 -26.18
CA ALA A 75 -5.45 -16.13 -27.60
C ALA A 75 -4.68 -14.88 -28.08
N ILE A 76 -4.26 -13.99 -27.16
CA ILE A 76 -3.41 -12.83 -27.46
C ILE A 76 -1.96 -12.98 -26.97
N GLY A 77 -1.60 -14.13 -26.38
CA GLY A 77 -0.26 -14.34 -25.82
C GLY A 77 0.06 -13.40 -24.65
N TYR A 78 -0.90 -13.14 -23.76
CA TYR A 78 -0.78 -12.15 -22.68
C TYR A 78 0.50 -12.30 -21.85
N GLU A 79 0.83 -13.53 -21.44
CA GLU A 79 2.02 -13.87 -20.66
C GLU A 79 3.33 -13.57 -21.40
N GLU A 80 3.38 -13.74 -22.72
CA GLU A 80 4.59 -13.55 -23.54
C GLU A 80 4.76 -12.12 -24.05
N ALA A 81 3.65 -11.39 -24.27
CA ALA A 81 3.66 -10.14 -25.04
C ALA A 81 3.17 -8.89 -24.29
N LEU A 82 2.32 -9.03 -23.26
CA LEU A 82 1.65 -7.88 -22.63
C LEU A 82 1.96 -7.73 -21.14
N LYS A 83 2.16 -8.83 -20.41
CA LYS A 83 2.38 -8.85 -18.96
C LYS A 83 3.55 -7.96 -18.52
N ASP A 84 4.71 -8.10 -19.15
CA ASP A 84 5.90 -7.30 -18.86
C ASP A 84 5.70 -5.81 -19.16
N ILE A 85 4.93 -5.48 -20.20
CA ILE A 85 4.62 -4.10 -20.59
C ILE A 85 3.72 -3.44 -19.55
N ILE A 86 2.69 -4.15 -19.08
CA ILE A 86 1.76 -3.69 -18.05
C ILE A 86 2.47 -3.52 -16.71
N GLN A 87 3.26 -4.50 -16.26
CA GLN A 87 4.07 -4.37 -15.05
C GLN A 87 5.08 -3.21 -15.14
N LYS A 88 5.65 -2.98 -16.33
CA LYS A 88 6.55 -1.85 -16.59
C LYS A 88 5.81 -0.50 -16.51
N HIS A 89 4.55 -0.42 -16.94
CA HIS A 89 3.72 0.79 -16.75
C HIS A 89 3.51 1.11 -15.26
N ASP A 90 3.16 0.12 -14.43
CA ASP A 90 2.93 0.31 -13.00
C ASP A 90 4.23 0.78 -12.29
N ILE A 91 5.36 0.16 -12.63
CA ILE A 91 6.70 0.55 -12.14
C ILE A 91 7.07 1.99 -12.58
N LEU A 92 6.74 2.39 -13.81
CA LEU A 92 6.97 3.75 -14.30
C LEU A 92 6.07 4.76 -13.58
N THR A 93 4.81 4.42 -13.32
CA THR A 93 3.86 5.27 -12.58
C THR A 93 4.33 5.55 -11.15
N VAL A 94 4.76 4.53 -10.42
CA VAL A 94 5.34 4.69 -9.06
C VAL A 94 6.61 5.57 -9.09
N ARG A 95 7.46 5.43 -10.12
CA ARG A 95 8.64 6.29 -10.30
C ARG A 95 8.25 7.75 -10.59
N LYS A 96 7.33 8.00 -11.53
CA LYS A 96 6.80 9.34 -11.82
C LYS A 96 6.27 10.02 -10.55
N GLN A 97 5.48 9.31 -9.74
CA GLN A 97 4.97 9.83 -8.47
C GLN A 97 6.09 10.17 -7.47
N ARG A 98 7.13 9.33 -7.36
CA ARG A 98 8.29 9.59 -6.49
C ARG A 98 9.06 10.84 -6.90
N GLU A 99 9.38 10.99 -8.19
CA GLU A 99 10.11 12.16 -8.68
C GLU A 99 9.27 13.44 -8.57
N ALA A 100 7.96 13.37 -8.83
CA ALA A 100 7.03 14.49 -8.62
C ALA A 100 6.88 14.89 -7.13
N ARG A 101 6.98 13.93 -6.20
CA ARG A 101 7.00 14.21 -4.75
C ARG A 101 8.27 14.95 -4.34
N GLY A 102 9.44 14.54 -4.85
CA GLY A 102 10.69 15.28 -4.62
C GLY A 102 10.65 16.72 -5.17
N ILE A 103 9.98 16.95 -6.30
CA ILE A 103 9.73 18.31 -6.80
C ILE A 103 8.82 19.09 -5.84
N HIS A 104 7.74 18.49 -5.35
CA HIS A 104 6.85 19.12 -4.36
C HIS A 104 7.57 19.45 -3.04
N GLU A 105 8.44 18.58 -2.55
CA GLU A 105 9.23 18.79 -1.32
C GLU A 105 10.18 20.00 -1.42
N ASN A 106 10.67 20.34 -2.62
CA ASN A 106 11.65 21.42 -2.83
C ASN A 106 11.02 22.71 -3.39
N TRP A 107 9.92 22.63 -4.15
CA TRP A 107 9.25 23.79 -4.76
C TRP A 107 7.84 24.07 -4.21
N GLY A 108 7.36 23.29 -3.23
CA GLY A 108 6.08 23.51 -2.55
C GLY A 108 4.82 23.17 -3.37
N ALA A 109 4.98 22.67 -4.60
CA ALA A 109 3.87 22.31 -5.49
C ALA A 109 4.28 21.21 -6.48
N LEU A 110 3.30 20.48 -7.02
CA LEU A 110 3.51 19.48 -8.07
C LEU A 110 3.95 20.16 -9.39
N PRO A 111 4.68 19.45 -10.28
CA PRO A 111 5.29 20.04 -11.49
C PRO A 111 4.33 20.84 -12.39
N HIS A 112 3.10 20.36 -12.55
CA HIS A 112 2.05 20.99 -13.36
C HIS A 112 1.37 22.20 -12.70
N LYS A 113 1.68 22.49 -11.43
CA LYS A 113 1.26 23.68 -10.67
C LYS A 113 2.41 24.63 -10.38
N SER A 114 3.64 24.12 -10.28
CA SER A 114 4.84 24.93 -10.03
C SER A 114 5.34 25.64 -11.30
N LEU A 115 5.27 24.98 -12.46
CA LEU A 115 5.73 25.56 -13.73
C LEU A 115 4.60 26.38 -14.41
N PRO A 116 4.92 27.55 -15.00
CA PRO A 116 4.02 28.28 -15.89
C PRO A 116 3.48 27.42 -17.04
N ALA A 117 2.25 27.70 -17.47
CA ALA A 117 1.54 26.90 -18.46
C ALA A 117 2.24 26.79 -19.83
N HIS A 118 3.11 27.75 -20.19
CA HIS A 118 3.90 27.68 -21.43
C HIS A 118 5.13 26.77 -21.30
N LEU A 119 5.67 26.59 -20.09
CA LEU A 119 6.77 25.65 -19.82
C LEU A 119 6.27 24.21 -19.65
N CYS A 120 5.01 24.00 -19.26
CA CYS A 120 4.44 22.67 -19.04
C CYS A 120 4.31 21.85 -20.35
N PRO A 121 4.89 20.63 -20.41
CA PRO A 121 4.64 19.70 -21.52
C PRO A 121 3.23 19.08 -21.41
N PRO A 122 2.65 18.60 -22.53
CA PRO A 122 1.34 17.91 -22.51
C PRO A 122 1.29 16.66 -21.63
N LYS A 123 2.43 15.96 -21.48
CA LYS A 123 2.66 14.89 -20.50
C LYS A 123 4.08 15.02 -19.95
N PHE A 124 4.26 14.68 -18.67
CA PHE A 124 5.59 14.63 -18.04
C PHE A 124 6.14 13.20 -18.08
N SER A 125 7.23 12.97 -18.84
CA SER A 125 7.93 11.68 -18.87
C SER A 125 8.73 11.43 -17.59
N GLU A 126 8.98 10.16 -17.23
CA GLU A 126 9.73 9.81 -16.01
C GLU A 126 11.14 10.38 -16.04
N CYS A 127 11.78 10.34 -17.21
CA CYS A 127 13.11 10.88 -17.46
C CYS A 127 13.17 12.42 -17.39
N LEU A 128 12.06 13.14 -17.67
CA LEU A 128 11.93 14.59 -17.46
C LEU A 128 11.69 14.91 -15.98
N LEU A 129 10.79 14.19 -15.31
CA LEU A 129 10.51 14.40 -13.88
C LEU A 129 11.76 14.19 -13.03
N ARG A 130 12.55 13.14 -13.30
CA ARG A 130 13.82 12.91 -12.60
C ARG A 130 14.83 14.05 -12.83
N ALA A 131 14.86 14.67 -14.01
CA ALA A 131 15.71 15.83 -14.27
C ALA A 131 15.20 17.09 -13.54
N LEU A 132 13.88 17.32 -13.53
CA LEU A 132 13.27 18.43 -12.79
C LEU A 132 13.44 18.28 -11.28
N ASN A 133 13.42 17.06 -10.74
CA ASN A 133 13.73 16.78 -9.32
C ASN A 133 15.21 16.99 -8.98
N GLN A 134 16.12 16.82 -9.95
CA GLN A 134 17.53 17.21 -9.76
C GLN A 134 17.71 18.74 -9.81
N LEU A 135 16.95 19.44 -10.67
CA LEU A 135 16.96 20.91 -10.71
C LEU A 135 16.32 21.53 -9.47
N SER A 136 15.22 20.97 -8.95
CA SER A 136 14.53 21.52 -7.77
C SER A 136 15.37 21.48 -6.50
N ARG A 137 16.29 20.52 -6.42
CA ARG A 137 17.28 20.38 -5.34
C ARG A 137 18.52 21.27 -5.50
N THR A 138 18.67 21.99 -6.62
CA THR A 138 19.81 22.88 -6.88
C THR A 138 19.44 24.36 -6.98
N CYS A 139 18.20 24.71 -7.34
CA CYS A 139 17.76 26.12 -7.34
C CYS A 139 16.26 26.30 -7.01
N SER A 140 15.90 27.51 -6.58
CA SER A 140 14.51 27.86 -6.27
C SER A 140 13.65 27.90 -7.54
N LEU A 141 12.33 27.70 -7.40
CA LEU A 141 11.39 27.66 -8.52
C LEU A 141 11.50 28.89 -9.45
N ASN A 142 11.64 30.09 -8.88
CA ASN A 142 11.77 31.33 -9.66
C ASN A 142 13.07 31.37 -10.49
N GLN A 143 14.17 30.82 -9.97
CA GLN A 143 15.42 30.69 -10.73
C GLN A 143 15.29 29.60 -11.81
N ALA A 144 14.67 28.47 -11.48
CA ALA A 144 14.43 27.38 -12.43
C ALA A 144 13.61 27.85 -13.64
N ILE A 145 12.52 28.60 -13.43
CA ILE A 145 11.69 29.16 -14.50
C ILE A 145 12.54 30.03 -15.45
N VAL A 146 13.29 31.01 -14.92
CA VAL A 146 14.14 31.91 -15.75
C VAL A 146 15.22 31.15 -16.52
N LEU A 147 15.85 30.14 -15.91
CA LEU A 147 16.88 29.34 -16.56
C LEU A 147 16.30 28.44 -17.67
N LEU A 148 15.10 27.89 -17.47
CA LEU A 148 14.42 27.05 -18.45
C LEU A 148 13.85 27.89 -19.62
N ASP A 149 13.24 29.05 -19.35
CA ASP A 149 12.82 30.00 -20.39
C ASP A 149 14.01 30.42 -21.28
N HIS A 150 15.16 30.74 -20.66
CA HIS A 150 16.38 31.07 -21.39
C HIS A 150 16.91 29.90 -22.23
N GLU A 151 16.91 28.67 -21.71
CA GLU A 151 17.38 27.50 -22.47
C GLU A 151 16.43 27.12 -23.62
N ILE A 152 15.11 27.25 -23.43
CA ILE A 152 14.13 27.07 -24.51
C ILE A 152 14.35 28.15 -25.59
N ALA A 153 14.56 29.41 -25.20
CA ALA A 153 14.92 30.46 -26.14
C ALA A 153 16.25 30.19 -26.87
N ARG A 154 17.26 29.64 -26.17
CA ARG A 154 18.56 29.22 -26.76
C ARG A 154 18.39 28.03 -27.73
N ARG A 155 17.48 27.09 -27.44
CA ARG A 155 17.09 26.01 -28.35
C ARG A 155 16.40 26.56 -29.61
N HIS A 156 15.47 27.50 -29.45
CA HIS A 156 14.75 28.12 -30.57
C HIS A 156 15.63 29.05 -31.41
N SER A 157 16.67 29.68 -30.83
CA SER A 157 17.59 30.57 -31.57
C SER A 157 18.67 29.84 -32.38
N LYS A 158 18.95 28.56 -32.09
CA LYS A 158 19.86 27.69 -32.86
C LYS A 158 19.27 27.23 -34.22
N LEU A 159 18.72 28.16 -35.00
CA LEU A 159 18.14 27.95 -36.34
C LEU A 159 19.21 27.75 -37.44
N GLY A 160 20.15 26.83 -37.18
CA GLY A 160 20.98 26.22 -38.22
C GLY A 160 20.18 25.23 -39.07
N LYS A 161 20.60 24.99 -40.32
CA LYS A 161 19.94 24.06 -41.24
C LYS A 161 20.28 22.59 -40.93
N GLY A 162 19.88 22.10 -39.76
CA GLY A 162 20.02 20.72 -39.32
C GLY A 162 18.67 20.07 -39.00
N TRP A 163 18.52 18.77 -39.32
CA TRP A 163 17.38 17.97 -38.88
C TRP A 163 17.50 17.67 -37.37
N GLY A 164 16.37 17.72 -36.64
CA GLY A 164 16.30 17.26 -35.24
C GLY A 164 16.22 18.34 -34.14
N VAL A 165 16.28 19.65 -34.47
CA VAL A 165 16.01 20.71 -33.48
C VAL A 165 14.50 20.80 -33.24
N SER A 166 14.04 20.09 -32.22
CA SER A 166 12.62 19.99 -31.82
C SER A 166 12.07 21.36 -31.35
N LYS A 167 10.87 21.72 -31.83
CA LYS A 167 10.33 23.09 -31.85
C LYS A 167 9.32 23.39 -30.75
N GLU A 168 9.24 22.53 -29.74
CA GLU A 168 8.21 22.56 -28.72
C GLU A 168 8.38 23.83 -27.87
N PRO A 169 7.29 24.55 -27.54
CA PRO A 169 7.37 25.76 -26.72
C PRO A 169 7.63 25.46 -25.24
N TYR A 170 7.38 24.22 -24.82
CA TYR A 170 7.52 23.73 -23.46
C TYR A 170 8.90 23.12 -23.16
N VAL A 171 9.15 22.86 -21.88
CA VAL A 171 10.42 22.29 -21.40
C VAL A 171 10.60 20.83 -21.82
N LEU A 172 11.79 20.50 -22.30
CA LEU A 172 12.22 19.14 -22.58
C LEU A 172 13.33 18.72 -21.62
N ARG A 173 13.51 17.41 -21.42
CA ARG A 173 14.54 16.85 -20.54
C ARG A 173 15.94 17.40 -20.81
N ARG A 174 16.32 17.56 -22.09
CA ARG A 174 17.62 18.12 -22.48
C ARG A 174 17.81 19.58 -22.05
N ASP A 175 16.72 20.36 -22.00
CA ASP A 175 16.77 21.77 -21.59
C ASP A 175 17.09 21.83 -20.09
N VAL A 176 16.44 20.98 -19.28
CA VAL A 176 16.73 20.80 -17.84
C VAL A 176 18.16 20.30 -17.60
N LEU A 177 18.62 19.32 -18.38
CA LEU A 177 19.99 18.79 -18.27
C LEU A 177 21.06 19.80 -18.68
N GLU A 178 20.78 20.71 -19.61
CA GLU A 178 21.70 21.79 -19.99
C GLU A 178 21.70 22.94 -18.96
N VAL A 179 20.59 23.20 -18.25
CA VAL A 179 20.63 24.07 -17.06
C VAL A 179 21.50 23.44 -15.96
N LEU A 180 21.37 22.13 -15.73
CA LEU A 180 22.21 21.36 -14.80
C LEU A 180 23.68 21.22 -15.27
N SER A 181 24.00 21.45 -16.55
CA SER A 181 25.37 21.40 -17.08
C SER A 181 26.16 22.71 -16.89
N GLN A 182 25.49 23.78 -16.43
CA GLN A 182 26.04 25.15 -16.33
C GLN A 182 26.29 25.57 -14.86
N PRO A 183 27.41 25.14 -14.22
CA PRO A 183 27.66 25.37 -12.80
C PRO A 183 27.76 26.85 -12.40
N THR A 184 28.06 27.75 -13.35
CA THR A 184 28.14 29.21 -13.12
C THR A 184 26.78 29.91 -12.97
N LEU A 185 25.66 29.22 -13.22
CA LEU A 185 24.31 29.80 -13.11
C LEU A 185 23.53 29.33 -11.87
N LEU A 186 24.07 28.38 -11.10
CA LEU A 186 23.38 27.73 -9.98
C LEU A 186 23.88 28.19 -8.58
N THR A 187 24.80 29.15 -8.52
CA THR A 187 25.29 29.72 -7.24
C THR A 187 24.30 30.75 -6.65
N PRO A 188 23.87 30.62 -5.38
CA PRO A 188 23.02 31.62 -4.73
C PRO A 188 23.81 32.92 -4.44
N GLY A 189 23.74 33.90 -5.34
CA GLY A 189 24.36 35.23 -5.08
C GLY A 189 24.69 36.10 -6.29
N HIS A 190 24.54 35.63 -7.53
CA HIS A 190 24.83 36.44 -8.73
C HIS A 190 23.56 36.89 -9.46
N SER A 191 23.21 38.16 -9.26
CA SER A 191 22.29 38.89 -10.14
C SER A 191 23.02 39.26 -11.45
N PRO A 192 22.51 38.89 -12.64
CA PRO A 192 23.20 39.08 -13.91
C PRO A 192 23.10 40.52 -14.48
N TYR A 193 23.10 41.54 -13.62
CA TYR A 193 23.07 42.95 -14.02
C TYR A 193 24.05 43.83 -13.23
N ASN A 194 25.30 43.85 -13.69
CA ASN A 194 26.28 44.92 -13.47
C ASN A 194 27.44 44.73 -14.46
N GLY A 195 27.76 45.64 -15.37
CA GLY A 195 27.06 46.87 -15.74
C GLY A 195 27.98 47.81 -16.52
N GLN A 196 27.66 48.11 -17.78
CA GLN A 196 28.32 49.18 -18.54
C GLN A 196 27.34 49.80 -19.54
N SER A 197 27.18 51.12 -19.44
CA SER A 197 26.23 51.90 -20.22
C SER A 197 26.85 52.42 -21.50
N ASP A 198 26.12 52.37 -22.61
CA ASP A 198 26.17 53.44 -23.61
C ASP A 198 24.80 53.62 -24.28
N GLY A 199 24.49 54.85 -24.70
CA GLY A 199 23.11 55.36 -24.70
C GLY A 199 22.19 54.93 -25.86
N ALA A 200 20.94 54.62 -25.49
CA ALA A 200 19.74 54.75 -26.32
C ALA A 200 18.58 55.29 -25.44
N PRO A 201 17.60 56.04 -25.98
CA PRO A 201 16.56 56.67 -25.17
C PRO A 201 15.53 55.65 -24.64
N PRO A 202 14.84 55.96 -23.53
CA PRO A 202 13.79 55.10 -23.00
C PRO A 202 12.61 55.03 -23.96
N ILE A 203 12.22 53.83 -24.35
CA ILE A 203 10.92 53.58 -24.98
C ILE A 203 9.92 53.33 -23.86
N ASP A 204 9.14 54.36 -23.54
CA ASP A 204 7.91 54.24 -22.77
C ASP A 204 6.87 53.48 -23.62
N PHE A 205 6.30 52.43 -23.05
CA PHE A 205 5.04 51.83 -23.50
C PHE A 205 4.21 51.40 -22.29
N THR A 206 3.90 52.38 -21.44
CA THR A 206 2.56 52.43 -20.88
C THR A 206 1.57 52.74 -22.01
N ILE A 207 0.70 51.79 -22.39
CA ILE A 207 -0.62 52.04 -22.97
C ILE A 207 -1.47 50.75 -23.06
N GLU A 208 -2.63 50.83 -22.42
CA GLU A 208 -3.96 50.32 -22.79
C GLU A 208 -4.10 48.93 -23.43
N VAL A 209 -4.79 48.03 -22.72
CA VAL A 209 -5.45 46.86 -23.32
C VAL A 209 -6.73 47.32 -24.00
N GLU A 210 -6.61 47.90 -25.21
CA GLU A 210 -7.76 48.02 -26.10
C GLU A 210 -8.26 46.62 -26.48
N ARG A 211 -9.58 46.40 -26.35
CA ARG A 211 -10.29 45.25 -26.92
C ARG A 211 -11.30 45.75 -27.95
N ALA A 212 -11.66 44.84 -28.86
CA ALA A 212 -12.65 44.98 -29.95
C ALA A 212 -12.08 45.52 -31.29
N ASN A 213 -12.42 44.95 -32.47
CA ASN A 213 -13.10 43.66 -32.69
C ASN A 213 -13.02 43.13 -34.13
N THR A 214 -13.24 41.80 -34.29
CA THR A 214 -13.87 41.15 -35.47
C THR A 214 -13.12 41.17 -36.84
N GLN A 215 -13.38 40.29 -37.83
CA GLN A 215 -14.39 39.21 -37.93
C GLN A 215 -14.02 38.06 -38.89
N TYR A 216 -14.27 36.82 -38.45
CA TYR A 216 -14.95 35.73 -39.19
C TYR A 216 -15.45 34.77 -38.08
N ARG A 217 -16.57 35.06 -37.38
CA ARG A 217 -17.99 34.90 -37.78
C ARG A 217 -18.30 33.43 -38.16
N THR A 218 -19.34 32.79 -37.62
CA THR A 218 -20.65 33.26 -37.09
C THR A 218 -21.09 32.44 -35.85
N THR A 219 -21.91 32.86 -34.88
CA THR A 219 -22.46 34.12 -34.30
C THR A 219 -23.22 33.70 -33.01
N THR A 220 -23.55 34.51 -31.99
CA THR A 220 -23.65 35.98 -31.85
C THR A 220 -23.43 36.39 -30.40
N ASP A 221 -22.77 37.52 -30.14
CA ASP A 221 -22.54 38.07 -28.79
C ASP A 221 -23.73 38.87 -28.26
N ARG A 222 -23.88 38.98 -26.92
CA ARG A 222 -24.30 40.24 -26.28
C ARG A 222 -23.75 40.41 -24.85
N ALA A 223 -23.26 41.63 -24.62
CA ALA A 223 -22.50 42.13 -23.47
C ALA A 223 -23.16 42.08 -22.07
N GLU A 224 -22.30 41.83 -21.08
CA GLU A 224 -21.98 42.68 -19.90
C GLU A 224 -23.09 43.28 -19.00
N ASP A 225 -22.90 43.01 -17.71
CA ASP A 225 -23.05 43.88 -16.53
C ASP A 225 -24.41 44.37 -15.99
N MET A 226 -24.37 44.52 -14.65
CA MET A 226 -25.24 45.27 -13.73
C MET A 226 -26.63 44.72 -13.34
N ASP A 227 -26.70 44.42 -12.03
CA ASP A 227 -27.74 44.84 -11.07
C ASP A 227 -29.05 44.03 -10.93
N LYS A 228 -29.25 43.49 -9.71
CA LYS A 228 -30.50 43.07 -9.04
C LYS A 228 -31.54 42.22 -9.80
N GLY A 229 -32.02 41.17 -9.14
CA GLY A 229 -33.45 40.87 -9.18
C GLY A 229 -33.84 39.39 -9.09
N ASP A 230 -34.87 39.16 -8.30
CA ASP A 230 -35.62 37.92 -8.12
C ASP A 230 -36.18 37.38 -9.46
N GLY A 231 -36.34 36.05 -9.58
CA GLY A 231 -36.95 35.45 -10.77
C GLY A 231 -37.17 33.93 -10.70
N GLU A 232 -38.42 33.52 -10.55
CA GLU A 232 -38.97 32.26 -11.07
C GLU A 232 -38.99 32.33 -12.63
N ASP A 233 -39.19 31.31 -13.46
CA ASP A 233 -39.74 29.94 -13.29
C ASP A 233 -39.33 29.08 -14.53
N LYS A 234 -39.61 27.76 -14.54
CA LYS A 234 -40.01 26.86 -15.69
C LYS A 234 -39.30 26.93 -17.10
N GLU A 235 -39.32 25.96 -18.01
CA GLU A 235 -39.87 24.57 -18.16
C GLU A 235 -39.12 23.85 -19.33
N GLU A 236 -39.29 22.51 -19.46
CA GLU A 236 -39.44 21.65 -20.69
C GLU A 236 -38.85 22.06 -22.07
N ASP A 237 -38.40 21.17 -22.98
CA ASP A 237 -37.88 19.78 -22.88
C ASP A 237 -36.84 19.51 -24.03
N GLU A 238 -36.78 18.50 -24.94
CA GLU A 238 -37.56 17.32 -25.38
C GLU A 238 -36.65 16.38 -26.24
N ALA A 239 -36.96 15.07 -26.39
CA ALA A 239 -36.56 14.13 -27.49
C ALA A 239 -35.06 13.68 -27.68
N GLU A 240 -34.73 12.47 -28.19
CA GLU A 240 -35.52 11.27 -28.57
C GLU A 240 -34.65 9.97 -28.59
N ASP A 241 -35.31 8.81 -28.69
CA ASP A 241 -34.74 7.45 -28.58
C ASP A 241 -33.87 6.94 -29.75
N MET A 242 -33.11 5.86 -29.48
CA MET A 242 -33.01 4.74 -30.42
C MET A 242 -32.79 3.40 -29.72
N ASP A 243 -33.86 2.60 -29.69
CA ASP A 243 -33.94 1.27 -29.08
C ASP A 243 -33.28 0.13 -29.90
N LYS A 244 -32.76 -0.88 -29.18
CA LYS A 244 -32.93 -2.33 -29.47
C LYS A 244 -32.40 -3.23 -28.34
N GLY A 245 -33.26 -4.13 -27.86
CA GLY A 245 -32.94 -5.18 -26.88
C GLY A 245 -32.22 -6.41 -27.47
N ASP A 246 -32.33 -7.61 -26.89
CA ASP A 246 -33.26 -8.08 -25.84
C ASP A 246 -32.54 -8.98 -24.81
N GLY A 247 -33.19 -9.24 -23.66
CA GLY A 247 -32.65 -10.07 -22.59
C GLY A 247 -33.50 -9.99 -21.31
N GLU A 248 -34.66 -10.63 -21.34
CA GLU A 248 -35.72 -10.54 -20.32
C GLU A 248 -35.44 -11.42 -19.09
N ASP A 249 -35.82 -10.92 -17.91
CA ASP A 249 -36.22 -11.68 -16.71
C ASP A 249 -37.48 -10.97 -16.15
N GLU A 250 -38.50 -11.71 -15.73
CA GLU A 250 -39.86 -11.18 -15.49
C GLU A 250 -40.08 -10.62 -14.07
N ASP A 251 -40.93 -9.58 -13.94
CA ASP A 251 -41.35 -8.99 -12.65
C ASP A 251 -42.51 -9.78 -12.00
N GLU A 252 -42.49 -9.92 -10.66
CA GLU A 252 -43.64 -10.40 -9.87
C GLU A 252 -44.38 -9.21 -9.20
N GLU A 253 -45.42 -8.70 -9.86
CA GLU A 253 -46.65 -8.26 -9.17
C GLU A 253 -47.50 -9.53 -8.88
N GLY A 254 -48.37 -9.62 -7.88
CA GLY A 254 -48.91 -8.59 -7.00
C GLY A 254 -50.40 -8.84 -6.76
N ASP A 255 -50.77 -9.95 -6.12
CA ASP A 255 -52.16 -10.36 -5.92
C ASP A 255 -52.81 -9.65 -4.71
N GLU A 256 -53.66 -8.66 -4.97
CA GLU A 256 -54.65 -8.15 -4.03
C GLU A 256 -55.88 -9.07 -4.00
N VAL A 257 -56.44 -9.35 -2.82
CA VAL A 257 -57.77 -9.96 -2.67
C VAL A 257 -58.64 -9.12 -1.74
N GLU A 258 -59.78 -8.68 -2.27
CA GLU A 258 -60.67 -7.70 -1.63
C GLU A 258 -61.41 -8.23 -0.38
N ASP A 259 -61.82 -7.31 0.49
CA ASP A 259 -62.72 -7.57 1.62
C ASP A 259 -64.06 -8.17 1.16
N MET A 260 -64.60 -9.13 1.94
CA MET A 260 -66.03 -9.46 1.85
C MET A 260 -66.68 -9.66 3.22
N ASP A 261 -67.04 -8.52 3.83
CA ASP A 261 -67.85 -8.44 5.05
C ASP A 261 -69.24 -9.07 4.88
N LYS A 262 -69.58 -10.01 5.78
CA LYS A 262 -70.94 -10.44 6.10
C LYS A 262 -71.04 -10.88 7.57
N GLY A 263 -71.70 -10.07 8.39
CA GLY A 263 -72.15 -10.45 9.73
C GLY A 263 -73.48 -11.22 9.75
N ASP A 264 -74.01 -11.33 10.97
CA ASP A 264 -75.31 -11.91 11.39
C ASP A 264 -75.47 -13.44 11.23
N GLY A 265 -75.70 -14.22 12.29
CA GLY A 265 -75.75 -13.84 13.73
C GLY A 265 -76.12 -15.01 14.65
N GLU A 266 -76.18 -14.70 15.96
CA GLU A 266 -76.93 -15.35 17.06
C GLU A 266 -76.89 -16.90 17.21
N ASP A 267 -76.34 -17.40 18.34
CA ASP A 267 -77.08 -18.28 19.28
C ASP A 267 -76.31 -18.48 20.62
N GLU A 268 -77.07 -18.88 21.64
CA GLU A 268 -76.93 -18.66 23.11
C GLU A 268 -75.93 -19.55 23.92
N ASP A 269 -75.43 -18.97 25.04
CA ASP A 269 -75.35 -19.52 26.42
C ASP A 269 -74.34 -20.61 26.93
N GLU A 270 -74.35 -20.71 28.28
CA GLU A 270 -73.62 -21.57 29.25
C GLU A 270 -72.11 -21.27 29.43
N GLU A 271 -71.68 -20.73 30.59
CA GLU A 271 -71.35 -21.45 31.85
C GLU A 271 -70.29 -22.56 31.64
N GLY A 272 -69.15 -22.64 32.35
CA GLY A 272 -68.62 -21.85 33.47
C GLY A 272 -67.84 -22.78 34.42
N ASP A 273 -66.71 -22.34 34.99
CA ASP A 273 -66.21 -22.80 36.31
C ASP A 273 -64.90 -22.09 36.70
N GLU A 274 -64.83 -21.67 37.97
CA GLU A 274 -63.62 -21.20 38.65
C GLU A 274 -63.05 -22.35 39.51
N VAL A 275 -61.72 -22.46 39.62
CA VAL A 275 -61.08 -23.15 40.75
C VAL A 275 -59.76 -22.46 41.12
N GLU A 276 -59.60 -22.17 42.41
CA GLU A 276 -58.48 -21.41 42.99
C GLU A 276 -57.28 -22.31 43.40
N ASP A 277 -56.13 -21.65 43.57
CA ASP A 277 -55.06 -21.87 44.57
C ASP A 277 -54.83 -23.24 45.25
N MET A 278 -53.56 -23.68 45.26
CA MET A 278 -52.76 -24.25 46.38
C MET A 278 -51.56 -25.06 45.85
N ASP A 279 -50.41 -25.25 46.54
CA ASP A 279 -49.72 -24.49 47.59
C ASP A 279 -48.22 -24.94 47.63
N LYS A 280 -47.39 -24.26 48.45
CA LYS A 280 -45.97 -24.51 48.85
C LYS A 280 -45.33 -25.89 48.60
N GLY A 281 -44.02 -25.86 48.37
CA GLY A 281 -43.11 -27.01 48.61
C GLY A 281 -41.62 -26.62 48.56
N ASP A 282 -41.03 -26.30 49.71
CA ASP A 282 -39.57 -26.15 49.87
C ASP A 282 -38.88 -27.53 50.01
N GLY A 283 -37.58 -27.62 49.71
CA GLY A 283 -36.77 -28.82 49.93
C GLY A 283 -35.28 -28.60 49.63
N GLU A 284 -34.44 -28.69 50.68
CA GLU A 284 -32.97 -28.73 50.60
C GLU A 284 -32.49 -30.20 50.72
N ASP A 285 -31.28 -30.43 51.26
CA ASP A 285 -30.52 -31.71 51.36
C ASP A 285 -29.81 -32.08 50.03
N GLU A 286 -28.48 -32.07 49.84
CA GLU A 286 -27.26 -32.46 50.60
C GLU A 286 -26.73 -33.89 50.32
N ASP A 287 -25.49 -33.91 49.81
CA ASP A 287 -24.35 -34.83 50.07
C ASP A 287 -24.25 -36.30 49.55
N GLU A 288 -22.96 -36.72 49.44
CA GLU A 288 -22.38 -38.09 49.41
C GLU A 288 -22.70 -39.05 48.22
N GLU A 289 -21.88 -40.06 47.88
CA GLU A 289 -20.40 -40.24 47.82
C GLU A 289 -20.10 -41.53 46.99
N GLY A 290 -18.84 -41.76 46.56
CA GLY A 290 -18.36 -43.04 45.98
C GLY A 290 -18.85 -43.41 44.56
N ASP A 291 -18.23 -44.35 43.83
CA ASP A 291 -17.05 -45.18 44.13
C ASP A 291 -16.39 -45.70 42.82
N GLU A 292 -15.18 -46.26 42.91
CA GLU A 292 -14.39 -46.79 41.77
C GLU A 292 -14.79 -48.23 41.35
N VAL A 293 -14.57 -48.61 40.09
CA VAL A 293 -14.18 -49.98 39.67
C VAL A 293 -13.52 -49.98 38.29
N GLU A 294 -12.56 -50.89 38.08
CA GLU A 294 -11.76 -51.05 36.86
C GLU A 294 -12.25 -52.20 35.94
N ASP A 295 -11.56 -52.31 34.80
CA ASP A 295 -11.12 -53.56 34.12
C ASP A 295 -11.95 -54.21 32.97
N MET A 296 -11.18 -54.59 31.92
CA MET A 296 -11.45 -55.57 30.84
C MET A 296 -12.58 -55.28 29.81
N ASP A 297 -12.56 -55.80 28.57
CA ASP A 297 -11.64 -56.77 27.92
C ASP A 297 -11.36 -56.43 26.43
N LYS A 298 -10.54 -57.25 25.76
CA LYS A 298 -10.01 -57.13 24.39
C LYS A 298 -10.99 -57.54 23.28
N GLY A 299 -10.58 -57.28 22.03
CA GLY A 299 -11.12 -57.90 20.83
C GLY A 299 -10.14 -57.79 19.66
N ASP A 300 -9.37 -58.86 19.40
CA ASP A 300 -8.42 -58.96 18.29
C ASP A 300 -9.14 -59.24 16.94
N GLY A 301 -8.46 -58.96 15.82
CA GLY A 301 -8.99 -59.16 14.46
C GLY A 301 -7.90 -59.03 13.39
N GLU A 302 -7.17 -60.12 13.17
CA GLU A 302 -6.17 -60.28 12.10
C GLU A 302 -6.85 -60.64 10.77
N ASP A 303 -6.22 -60.33 9.63
CA ASP A 303 -6.29 -61.15 8.40
C ASP A 303 -5.15 -60.74 7.40
N GLU A 304 -4.56 -61.75 6.79
CA GLU A 304 -3.40 -61.80 5.85
C GLU A 304 -3.82 -61.49 4.37
N ASP A 305 -3.00 -61.26 3.33
CA ASP A 305 -1.57 -60.87 3.15
C ASP A 305 -1.46 -59.69 2.11
N GLU A 306 -0.91 -59.67 0.87
CA GLU A 306 -0.15 -60.60 -0.01
C GLU A 306 0.67 -59.77 -1.07
N GLU A 307 2.01 -59.92 -1.12
CA GLU A 307 3.01 -59.56 -2.19
C GLU A 307 3.05 -58.15 -2.89
N GLY A 308 4.20 -57.56 -3.26
CA GLY A 308 5.60 -58.00 -3.12
C GLY A 308 6.63 -57.16 -3.91
N ASP A 309 7.85 -57.71 -4.00
CA ASP A 309 9.05 -57.36 -4.80
C ASP A 309 9.86 -56.07 -4.54
N GLU A 310 11.13 -56.32 -4.18
CA GLU A 310 12.23 -55.41 -3.87
C GLU A 310 13.01 -54.96 -5.13
N VAL A 311 13.86 -53.93 -5.01
CA VAL A 311 15.30 -54.03 -5.31
C VAL A 311 16.10 -52.88 -4.67
N GLU A 312 17.06 -53.25 -3.81
CA GLU A 312 18.52 -53.00 -3.92
C GLU A 312 19.02 -51.75 -4.71
N ASP A 313 20.09 -51.02 -4.32
CA ASP A 313 21.15 -51.34 -3.34
C ASP A 313 21.99 -50.10 -2.93
N MET A 314 22.79 -50.25 -1.85
CA MET A 314 24.11 -49.60 -1.58
C MET A 314 24.26 -48.03 -1.50
N ASP A 315 25.19 -47.43 -0.74
CA ASP A 315 26.16 -47.99 0.24
C ASP A 315 26.52 -47.04 1.41
N LYS A 316 27.04 -47.65 2.49
CA LYS A 316 27.79 -47.18 3.69
C LYS A 316 28.26 -45.72 3.83
N GLY A 317 28.35 -45.27 5.09
CA GLY A 317 29.13 -44.09 5.49
C GLY A 317 29.16 -43.83 7.01
N ASP A 318 29.78 -44.71 7.79
CA ASP A 318 29.90 -44.58 9.26
C ASP A 318 30.77 -43.39 9.69
N GLY A 319 30.55 -42.87 10.90
CA GLY A 319 31.30 -41.73 11.43
C GLY A 319 30.79 -41.20 12.77
N GLU A 320 30.83 -42.03 13.82
CA GLU A 320 30.80 -41.57 15.21
C GLU A 320 32.10 -40.81 15.53
N ASP A 321 32.03 -39.83 16.45
CA ASP A 321 33.01 -39.64 17.54
C ASP A 321 32.51 -38.48 18.42
N GLU A 322 32.41 -38.72 19.73
CA GLU A 322 32.24 -37.70 20.76
C GLU A 322 33.64 -37.23 21.24
N ASP A 323 33.76 -36.00 21.75
CA ASP A 323 34.72 -35.70 22.82
C ASP A 323 34.39 -34.35 23.49
N GLU A 324 34.60 -34.27 24.81
CA GLU A 324 34.47 -33.06 25.62
C GLU A 324 35.86 -32.40 25.87
N GLU A 325 35.91 -31.47 26.82
CA GLU A 325 37.10 -30.74 27.32
C GLU A 325 37.74 -29.75 26.31
N GLY A 326 38.18 -28.54 26.70
CA GLY A 326 38.15 -27.88 27.99
C GLY A 326 39.55 -27.57 28.50
N ASP A 327 39.94 -26.29 28.50
CA ASP A 327 40.95 -25.78 29.44
C ASP A 327 40.91 -24.24 29.54
N GLU A 328 41.08 -23.72 30.75
CA GLU A 328 41.34 -22.31 31.05
C GLU A 328 42.82 -22.14 31.41
N VAL A 329 43.47 -21.04 31.02
CA VAL A 329 44.72 -20.59 31.69
C VAL A 329 44.88 -19.08 31.62
N GLU A 330 45.19 -18.48 32.76
CA GLU A 330 45.45 -17.06 32.95
C GLU A 330 46.94 -16.69 32.70
N ASP A 331 47.18 -15.39 32.50
CA ASP A 331 48.34 -14.57 32.89
C ASP A 331 49.78 -15.14 32.89
N MET A 332 50.71 -14.37 32.30
CA MET A 332 51.64 -13.52 33.08
C MET A 332 52.57 -12.66 32.19
N ASP A 333 52.97 -11.51 32.71
CA ASP A 333 53.83 -10.50 32.05
C ASP A 333 55.27 -10.95 31.79
N LYS A 334 55.90 -10.32 30.79
CA LYS A 334 57.32 -9.93 30.84
C LYS A 334 57.60 -8.58 30.16
N GLU A 335 58.18 -7.68 30.95
CA GLU A 335 58.88 -6.48 30.49
C GLU A 335 60.18 -6.86 29.75
N ASN A 336 60.63 -6.05 28.78
CA ASN A 336 61.75 -5.10 28.97
C ASN A 336 62.02 -4.26 27.69
N ASP A 337 62.71 -3.14 27.86
CA ASP A 337 63.30 -2.19 26.90
C ASP A 337 63.77 -2.77 25.54
N GLY A 338 63.82 -2.01 24.44
CA GLY A 338 63.55 -0.57 24.27
C GLY A 338 64.67 0.12 23.47
N GLU A 339 64.33 0.80 22.37
CA GLU A 339 65.25 1.63 21.58
C GLU A 339 64.47 2.76 20.89
N GLU A 340 65.12 3.90 20.66
CA GLU A 340 64.48 5.19 20.34
C GLU A 340 64.48 5.50 18.83
N GLU A 341 63.36 5.95 18.27
CA GLU A 341 63.34 6.83 17.08
C GLU A 341 62.34 7.98 17.28
N GLU A 342 62.65 9.13 16.68
CA GLU A 342 62.04 10.43 16.99
C GLU A 342 60.63 10.59 16.40
N VAL A 343 59.71 11.14 17.18
CA VAL A 343 58.38 11.57 16.72
C VAL A 343 58.37 13.10 16.64
N GLU A 344 58.44 13.66 15.43
CA GLU A 344 58.14 15.08 15.21
C GLU A 344 56.61 15.27 15.15
N ASP A 345 56.08 16.09 16.05
CA ASP A 345 54.67 16.51 16.02
C ASP A 345 54.41 17.38 14.79
N ILE A 346 53.44 16.98 13.96
CA ILE A 346 52.81 17.86 12.97
C ILE A 346 51.30 17.84 13.22
N GLU A 347 50.84 18.82 14.00
CA GLU A 347 49.47 19.29 13.93
C GLU A 347 49.19 19.75 12.50
N ASN A 348 48.10 19.28 11.88
CA ASN A 348 47.62 19.88 10.63
C ASN A 348 46.09 19.90 10.63
N ASP A 349 45.56 21.05 11.03
CA ASP A 349 44.15 21.43 10.94
C ASP A 349 43.85 21.77 9.47
N GLU A 350 43.16 20.88 8.74
CA GLU A 350 42.78 21.11 7.34
C GLU A 350 41.35 21.64 7.25
N SER A 351 41.22 22.96 7.33
CA SER A 351 39.98 23.70 7.06
C SER A 351 39.58 23.63 5.57
N ASP A 352 38.32 23.31 5.27
CA ASP A 352 37.74 23.27 3.92
C ASP A 352 37.68 24.66 3.25
N GLU A 353 38.79 25.17 2.68
CA GLU A 353 38.73 26.29 1.73
C GLU A 353 39.98 26.42 0.82
N GLU A 354 40.04 25.71 -0.33
CA GLU A 354 40.66 26.33 -1.51
C GLU A 354 40.13 25.87 -2.89
N THR A 355 40.15 26.85 -3.79
CA THR A 355 39.63 26.92 -5.15
C THR A 355 39.76 25.68 -6.05
N ALA A 356 38.67 25.37 -6.76
CA ALA A 356 38.69 24.50 -7.94
C ALA A 356 39.37 25.19 -9.13
N ALA A 357 40.70 25.23 -9.13
CA ALA A 357 41.50 25.76 -10.22
C ALA A 357 41.15 25.06 -11.55
N VAL A 358 40.62 25.82 -12.52
CA VAL A 358 40.22 25.30 -13.84
C VAL A 358 41.46 24.80 -14.58
N LEU A 359 41.70 23.49 -14.55
CA LEU A 359 42.69 22.82 -15.39
C LEU A 359 42.25 22.85 -16.85
N VAL A 360 42.55 23.97 -17.50
CA VAL A 360 42.63 24.08 -18.95
C VAL A 360 43.43 22.88 -19.47
N LEU A 361 42.81 22.08 -20.35
CA LEU A 361 43.41 20.88 -20.93
C LEU A 361 44.52 21.24 -21.92
N SER A 362 45.66 21.65 -21.37
CA SER A 362 46.94 21.71 -22.08
C SER A 362 47.24 20.33 -22.66
N SER A 363 47.47 20.28 -23.97
CA SER A 363 47.66 19.05 -24.74
C SER A 363 49.03 18.43 -24.49
N TYR A 364 49.25 17.90 -23.29
CA TYR A 364 50.46 17.16 -22.92
C TYR A 364 50.53 15.84 -23.69
N SER A 365 51.32 15.85 -24.77
CA SER A 365 51.62 14.70 -25.64
C SER A 365 52.46 13.65 -24.89
N CYS A 366 51.80 12.86 -24.05
CA CYS A 366 52.48 11.78 -23.32
C CYS A 366 53.03 10.72 -24.28
N SER A 367 54.19 10.15 -23.96
CA SER A 367 54.86 9.11 -24.77
C SER A 367 54.23 7.70 -24.65
N CYS A 368 52.99 7.60 -24.16
CA CYS A 368 52.30 6.32 -24.01
C CYS A 368 51.83 5.79 -25.38
N SER A 369 51.76 4.47 -25.53
CA SER A 369 51.23 3.86 -26.76
C SER A 369 49.79 4.31 -27.03
N SER A 370 49.57 4.99 -28.16
CA SER A 370 48.23 5.44 -28.59
C SER A 370 47.23 4.28 -28.73
N ALA A 371 47.72 3.08 -29.07
CA ALA A 371 46.94 1.85 -29.11
C ALA A 371 46.51 1.32 -27.73
N VAL A 372 47.04 1.86 -26.62
CA VAL A 372 46.56 1.59 -25.25
C VAL A 372 45.69 2.75 -24.76
N ILE A 373 46.05 4.00 -25.07
CA ILE A 373 45.24 5.18 -24.72
C ILE A 373 43.82 5.05 -25.31
N LYS A 374 43.71 4.71 -26.61
CA LYS A 374 42.42 4.57 -27.29
C LYS A 374 41.56 3.46 -26.69
N ASP A 375 42.16 2.34 -26.29
CA ASP A 375 41.45 1.25 -25.63
C ASP A 375 41.02 1.61 -24.20
N ILE A 376 41.83 2.36 -23.45
CA ILE A 376 41.48 2.87 -22.11
C ILE A 376 40.27 3.82 -22.21
N GLN A 377 40.32 4.79 -23.12
CA GLN A 377 39.23 5.75 -23.37
C GLN A 377 37.96 5.04 -23.85
N GLY A 378 38.11 4.00 -24.67
CA GLY A 378 37.01 3.15 -25.10
C GLY A 378 36.38 2.26 -24.01
N MET A 379 36.80 2.35 -22.74
CA MET A 379 36.24 1.59 -21.61
C MET A 379 35.65 2.47 -20.49
N GLU A 380 35.19 3.69 -20.81
CA GLU A 380 34.46 4.55 -19.86
C GLU A 380 32.98 4.12 -19.64
N ASP A 381 32.64 2.88 -20.02
CA ASP A 381 31.37 2.24 -19.70
C ASP A 381 31.14 2.14 -18.18
N LYS A 382 29.92 2.42 -17.73
CA LYS A 382 29.57 2.47 -16.29
C LYS A 382 29.65 1.12 -15.56
N ASN A 383 29.82 0.00 -16.27
CA ASN A 383 30.11 -1.30 -15.67
C ASN A 383 31.03 -2.16 -16.58
N PRO A 384 32.36 -2.06 -16.45
CA PRO A 384 33.28 -2.82 -17.29
C PRO A 384 33.19 -4.33 -17.01
N ASN A 385 33.02 -5.16 -18.03
CA ASN A 385 33.20 -6.61 -17.88
C ASN A 385 34.69 -6.91 -17.57
N ASP A 386 34.98 -7.63 -16.49
CA ASP A 386 36.35 -7.96 -16.07
C ASP A 386 37.15 -8.70 -17.14
N ASP A 387 36.53 -9.51 -18.00
CA ASP A 387 37.19 -10.14 -19.15
C ASP A 387 37.76 -9.10 -20.13
N ARG A 388 37.00 -8.02 -20.39
CA ARG A 388 37.40 -6.92 -21.27
C ARG A 388 38.53 -6.13 -20.61
N GLY A 389 38.44 -5.94 -19.30
CA GLY A 389 39.48 -5.35 -18.46
C GLY A 389 40.79 -6.15 -18.46
N LEU A 390 40.71 -7.46 -18.24
CA LEU A 390 41.85 -8.39 -18.24
C LEU A 390 42.50 -8.48 -19.63
N ARG A 391 41.71 -8.43 -20.73
CA ARG A 391 42.26 -8.33 -22.09
C ARG A 391 43.06 -7.03 -22.31
N LEU A 392 42.57 -5.89 -21.84
CA LEU A 392 43.33 -4.63 -21.92
C LEU A 392 44.58 -4.64 -21.01
N LEU A 393 44.46 -5.22 -19.81
CA LEU A 393 45.59 -5.40 -18.89
C LEU A 393 46.70 -6.26 -19.54
N ALA A 394 46.34 -7.32 -20.26
CA ALA A 394 47.28 -8.13 -21.03
C ALA A 394 48.05 -7.30 -22.07
N LYS A 395 47.33 -6.48 -22.86
CA LYS A 395 47.90 -5.59 -23.88
C LYS A 395 48.85 -4.55 -23.27
N ALA A 396 48.44 -3.95 -22.14
CA ALA A 396 49.26 -2.98 -21.41
C ALA A 396 50.52 -3.59 -20.76
N LEU A 397 50.45 -4.86 -20.34
CA LEU A 397 51.60 -5.61 -19.83
C LEU A 397 52.58 -5.99 -20.96
N GLN A 398 52.09 -6.43 -22.11
CA GLN A 398 52.92 -6.73 -23.30
C GLN A 398 53.72 -5.51 -23.79
N LEU A 399 53.13 -4.31 -23.71
CA LEU A 399 53.79 -3.04 -24.06
C LEU A 399 54.62 -2.44 -22.92
N GLY A 400 54.68 -3.12 -21.76
CA GLY A 400 55.42 -2.72 -20.57
C GLY A 400 54.76 -1.57 -19.81
N LEU A 401 54.20 -1.86 -18.64
CA LEU A 401 53.60 -0.83 -17.75
C LEU A 401 54.57 0.28 -17.32
N HIS A 402 55.88 0.11 -17.53
CA HIS A 402 56.88 1.16 -17.34
C HIS A 402 56.76 2.31 -18.37
N ASN A 403 56.27 2.03 -19.58
CA ASN A 403 56.02 2.98 -20.66
C ASN A 403 54.66 3.69 -20.54
N VAL A 404 53.85 3.35 -19.53
CA VAL A 404 52.58 4.00 -19.23
C VAL A 404 52.82 5.07 -18.17
N CYS A 405 52.44 6.32 -18.48
CA CYS A 405 52.54 7.47 -17.58
C CYS A 405 51.55 7.34 -16.41
N HIS A 406 51.75 8.12 -15.35
CA HIS A 406 50.97 8.00 -14.13
C HIS A 406 49.46 8.12 -14.37
N ASN A 407 49.01 9.11 -15.13
CA ASN A 407 47.58 9.36 -15.37
C ASN A 407 46.92 8.18 -16.12
N HIS A 408 47.51 7.70 -17.22
CA HIS A 408 47.00 6.53 -17.94
C HIS A 408 47.07 5.25 -17.11
N LEU A 409 48.05 5.11 -16.21
CA LEU A 409 48.13 4.00 -15.27
C LEU A 409 47.01 4.05 -14.21
N ARG A 410 46.66 5.25 -13.71
CA ARG A 410 45.52 5.46 -12.80
C ARG A 410 44.19 5.12 -13.48
N THR A 411 44.01 5.51 -14.75
CA THR A 411 42.80 5.17 -15.51
C THR A 411 42.75 3.67 -15.80
N LEU A 412 43.83 3.06 -16.30
CA LEU A 412 43.95 1.62 -16.54
C LEU A 412 43.60 0.80 -15.28
N ALA A 413 44.11 1.19 -14.11
CA ALA A 413 43.80 0.54 -12.84
C ALA A 413 42.30 0.58 -12.50
N LYS A 414 41.66 1.73 -12.71
CA LYS A 414 40.22 1.91 -12.48
C LYS A 414 39.36 1.11 -13.48
N VAL A 415 39.63 1.22 -14.79
CA VAL A 415 38.73 0.68 -15.83
C VAL A 415 38.89 -0.81 -16.10
N THR A 416 40.04 -1.42 -15.77
CA THR A 416 40.26 -2.85 -16.05
C THR A 416 39.58 -3.76 -15.03
N VAL A 417 40.06 -3.76 -13.79
CA VAL A 417 39.59 -4.67 -12.73
C VAL A 417 38.97 -3.94 -11.52
N GLY A 418 38.91 -2.61 -11.58
CA GLY A 418 38.35 -1.79 -10.50
C GLY A 418 39.29 -1.53 -9.34
N LEU A 419 40.60 -1.42 -9.57
CA LEU A 419 41.55 -1.04 -8.52
C LEU A 419 41.35 0.42 -8.10
N GLN A 420 41.50 0.69 -6.80
CA GLN A 420 41.69 2.04 -6.29
C GLN A 420 42.94 2.65 -6.91
N ASN A 421 42.88 3.93 -7.31
CA ASN A 421 43.91 4.55 -8.14
C ASN A 421 44.61 5.77 -7.54
N ASN A 422 44.37 6.12 -6.27
CA ASN A 422 45.06 7.22 -5.59
C ASN A 422 46.30 6.70 -4.84
N MET A 423 47.36 6.33 -5.59
CA MET A 423 48.65 5.88 -5.03
C MET A 423 49.76 5.91 -6.09
N SER A 424 51.02 5.81 -5.66
CA SER A 424 52.20 5.90 -6.51
C SER A 424 52.24 4.91 -7.68
N SER A 425 52.91 5.30 -8.78
CA SER A 425 53.08 4.48 -9.99
C SER A 425 53.69 3.11 -9.74
N SER A 426 54.61 2.98 -8.77
CA SER A 426 55.21 1.70 -8.40
C SER A 426 54.18 0.77 -7.73
N LYS A 427 53.39 1.28 -6.78
CA LYS A 427 52.32 0.53 -6.09
C LYS A 427 51.23 0.10 -7.08
N LEU A 428 50.84 0.97 -8.02
CA LEU A 428 49.90 0.62 -9.11
C LEU A 428 50.46 -0.43 -10.06
N ARG A 429 51.71 -0.29 -10.53
CA ARG A 429 52.36 -1.29 -11.41
C ARG A 429 52.41 -2.67 -10.74
N LYS A 430 52.75 -2.73 -9.46
CA LYS A 430 52.74 -3.98 -8.68
C LYS A 430 51.33 -4.57 -8.57
N ARG A 431 50.33 -3.79 -8.11
CA ARG A 431 48.94 -4.25 -7.99
C ARG A 431 48.39 -4.78 -9.34
N LEU A 432 48.66 -4.09 -10.45
CA LEU A 432 48.26 -4.53 -11.80
C LEU A 432 48.94 -5.84 -12.25
N GLN A 433 50.23 -6.02 -11.94
CA GLN A 433 50.94 -7.28 -12.21
C GLN A 433 50.39 -8.43 -11.36
N ASP A 434 50.13 -8.19 -10.08
CA ASP A 434 49.60 -9.19 -9.15
C ASP A 434 48.14 -9.55 -9.46
N THR A 435 47.33 -8.60 -9.93
CA THR A 435 46.02 -8.86 -10.56
C THR A 435 46.15 -9.80 -11.76
N TRP A 436 47.05 -9.51 -12.71
CA TRP A 436 47.20 -10.36 -13.90
C TRP A 436 47.71 -11.78 -13.57
N ARG A 437 48.55 -11.92 -12.53
CA ARG A 437 48.98 -13.22 -11.99
C ARG A 437 47.81 -14.02 -11.43
N ASN A 438 46.88 -13.37 -10.72
CA ASN A 438 45.69 -14.00 -10.12
C ASN A 438 44.45 -13.92 -11.04
N LYS A 439 44.59 -13.76 -12.36
CA LYS A 439 43.46 -13.51 -13.28
C LYS A 439 42.36 -14.58 -13.30
N SER A 440 42.68 -15.84 -12.99
CA SER A 440 41.71 -16.94 -12.85
C SER A 440 41.09 -17.05 -11.44
N HIS A 441 41.59 -16.25 -10.50
CA HIS A 441 41.21 -16.21 -9.08
C HIS A 441 41.03 -14.74 -8.65
N LEU A 442 40.42 -13.93 -9.53
CA LEU A 442 40.33 -12.48 -9.34
C LEU A 442 39.53 -12.12 -8.09
N ASP A 443 38.45 -12.87 -7.83
CA ASP A 443 37.63 -12.67 -6.63
C ASP A 443 38.30 -13.17 -5.36
N ASP A 444 39.21 -14.14 -5.42
CA ASP A 444 40.06 -14.52 -4.28
C ASP A 444 41.13 -13.46 -3.99
N LEU A 445 41.64 -12.76 -5.02
CA LEU A 445 42.48 -11.59 -4.82
C LEU A 445 41.68 -10.43 -4.21
N ARG A 446 40.45 -10.20 -4.66
CA ARG A 446 39.52 -9.19 -4.11
C ARG A 446 39.16 -9.45 -2.66
N ARG A 447 38.80 -10.69 -2.30
CA ARG A 447 38.51 -11.13 -0.92
C ARG A 447 39.70 -10.95 0.01
N ARG A 448 40.92 -11.33 -0.43
CA ARG A 448 42.15 -11.16 0.37
C ARG A 448 42.66 -9.71 0.44
N ASN A 449 42.25 -8.83 -0.48
CA ASN A 449 42.76 -7.46 -0.57
C ASN A 449 41.62 -6.45 -0.86
N PRO A 450 40.58 -6.33 -0.02
CA PRO A 450 39.42 -5.49 -0.32
C PRO A 450 39.79 -4.01 -0.48
N HIS A 451 40.76 -3.52 0.29
CA HIS A 451 41.31 -2.16 0.19
C HIS A 451 42.15 -1.90 -1.09
N TRP A 452 42.29 -2.88 -1.99
CA TRP A 452 42.89 -2.66 -3.31
C TRP A 452 41.86 -2.22 -4.34
N PHE A 453 40.58 -2.53 -4.14
CA PHE A 453 39.52 -2.38 -5.13
C PHE A 453 38.46 -1.36 -4.69
N LEU A 454 37.72 -0.83 -5.66
CA LEU A 454 36.50 -0.03 -5.42
C LEU A 454 35.42 -0.93 -4.80
N LYS A 455 34.59 -0.41 -3.89
CA LYS A 455 33.52 -1.16 -3.22
C LYS A 455 32.56 -1.86 -4.21
N THR A 456 32.32 -1.26 -5.37
CA THR A 456 31.51 -1.82 -6.47
C THR A 456 32.22 -2.87 -7.34
N ARG A 457 33.48 -3.21 -7.05
CA ARG A 457 34.37 -4.06 -7.87
C ARG A 457 35.09 -5.13 -7.03
N ARG A 458 34.45 -5.56 -5.94
CA ARG A 458 34.83 -6.66 -5.06
C ARG A 458 33.60 -7.16 -4.30
N PRO A 459 33.64 -8.35 -3.69
CA PRO A 459 32.64 -8.74 -2.69
C PRO A 459 32.57 -7.72 -1.54
N GLU A 460 31.38 -7.63 -0.95
CA GLU A 460 31.13 -6.89 0.29
C GLU A 460 31.93 -7.52 1.46
N THR A 461 32.37 -6.69 2.41
CA THR A 461 33.01 -7.11 3.66
C THR A 461 32.18 -6.66 4.85
N ASP A 462 32.42 -7.19 6.05
CA ASP A 462 31.64 -6.82 7.23
C ASP A 462 31.77 -5.31 7.56
N ALA A 463 32.96 -4.75 7.36
CA ALA A 463 33.20 -3.30 7.42
C ALA A 463 32.35 -2.48 6.43
N ASP A 464 31.97 -3.05 5.27
CA ASP A 464 31.10 -2.37 4.30
C ASP A 464 29.64 -2.30 4.74
N ARG A 465 29.20 -3.26 5.55
CA ARG A 465 27.86 -3.35 6.14
C ARG A 465 27.75 -2.49 7.39
N LEU A 466 28.84 -2.42 8.15
CA LEU A 466 29.00 -1.56 9.33
C LEU A 466 29.05 -0.07 8.97
N VAL A 467 29.71 0.29 7.86
CA VAL A 467 29.91 1.67 7.38
C VAL A 467 30.67 2.57 8.37
N VAL A 468 30.00 3.04 9.43
CA VAL A 468 30.57 3.83 10.55
C VAL A 468 30.38 3.16 11.91
N TYR A 469 29.58 2.10 12.01
CA TYR A 469 29.34 1.38 13.25
C TYR A 469 30.55 0.51 13.62
N ARG A 470 30.89 0.45 14.92
CA ARG A 470 32.00 -0.39 15.40
C ARG A 470 31.65 -1.88 15.47
N TYR A 471 30.37 -2.20 15.62
CA TYR A 471 29.87 -3.56 15.86
C TYR A 471 28.55 -3.78 15.10
N HIS A 472 28.28 -5.04 14.73
CA HIS A 472 26.98 -5.40 14.19
C HIS A 472 25.92 -5.39 15.31
N PRO A 473 24.68 -4.97 15.04
CA PRO A 473 23.59 -5.24 15.95
C PRO A 473 23.38 -6.76 16.06
N VAL A 474 23.11 -7.24 17.28
CA VAL A 474 22.67 -8.63 17.47
C VAL A 474 21.32 -8.80 16.74
N PRO A 475 21.15 -9.81 15.87
CA PRO A 475 19.88 -10.05 15.20
C PRO A 475 18.75 -10.25 16.22
N PRO A 476 17.56 -9.66 16.00
CA PRO A 476 16.43 -9.86 16.91
C PRO A 476 16.03 -11.34 16.94
N LYS A 477 15.79 -11.88 18.15
CA LYS A 477 15.28 -13.23 18.33
C LYS A 477 13.93 -13.37 17.60
N ALA A 478 13.73 -14.49 16.90
CA ALA A 478 12.45 -14.79 16.27
C ALA A 478 11.36 -14.90 17.35
N PHE A 479 10.35 -14.01 17.28
CA PHE A 479 9.22 -13.99 18.19
C PHE A 479 8.25 -15.15 17.89
N ARG A 480 7.80 -15.81 18.95
CA ARG A 480 6.79 -16.90 18.93
C ARG A 480 6.00 -16.86 20.24
N PHE A 481 4.75 -17.32 20.19
CA PHE A 481 3.85 -17.41 21.34
C PHE A 481 3.01 -18.70 21.25
N ASN A 482 2.28 -19.05 22.30
CA ASN A 482 1.35 -20.19 22.31
C ASN A 482 -0.07 -19.69 22.00
N GLU A 483 -0.62 -20.06 20.85
CA GLU A 483 -1.90 -19.54 20.38
C GLU A 483 -3.06 -19.99 21.29
N THR A 484 -3.13 -21.29 21.62
CA THR A 484 -4.11 -21.86 22.53
C THR A 484 -4.13 -21.11 23.87
N ARG A 485 -2.95 -20.93 24.49
CA ARG A 485 -2.84 -20.25 25.80
C ARG A 485 -3.29 -18.79 25.73
N VAL A 486 -2.85 -18.05 24.72
CA VAL A 486 -3.24 -16.64 24.54
C VAL A 486 -4.73 -16.51 24.28
N PHE A 487 -5.32 -17.41 23.49
CA PHE A 487 -6.75 -17.41 23.21
C PHE A 487 -7.55 -17.72 24.48
N GLU A 488 -7.25 -18.83 25.18
CA GLU A 488 -7.99 -19.25 26.38
C GLU A 488 -7.81 -18.31 27.58
N ARG A 489 -6.65 -17.65 27.72
CA ARG A 489 -6.41 -16.55 28.70
C ARG A 489 -7.47 -15.45 28.62
N PHE A 490 -7.98 -15.16 27.43
CA PHE A 490 -8.87 -14.03 27.19
C PHE A 490 -10.29 -14.40 26.75
N ALA A 491 -10.49 -15.58 26.17
CA ALA A 491 -11.77 -16.13 25.74
C ALA A 491 -12.35 -17.19 26.70
N GLY A 492 -11.56 -17.64 27.69
CA GLY A 492 -11.92 -18.65 28.70
C GLY A 492 -11.41 -20.07 28.37
N PRO A 493 -11.34 -20.98 29.36
CA PRO A 493 -10.92 -22.36 29.12
C PRO A 493 -11.82 -23.09 28.12
N GLY A 494 -11.24 -23.92 27.24
CA GLY A 494 -11.97 -24.68 26.20
C GLY A 494 -12.41 -23.86 24.99
N SER A 495 -12.29 -22.52 25.04
CA SER A 495 -12.70 -21.62 23.96
C SER A 495 -11.91 -21.85 22.67
N TRP A 496 -10.65 -22.29 22.75
CA TRP A 496 -9.84 -22.66 21.59
C TRP A 496 -10.41 -23.89 20.87
N GLY A 497 -10.83 -24.92 21.62
CA GLY A 497 -11.50 -26.09 21.06
C GLY A 497 -12.82 -25.72 20.37
N GLY A 498 -13.60 -24.81 20.99
CA GLY A 498 -14.79 -24.21 20.37
C GLY A 498 -14.47 -23.49 19.06
N TRP A 499 -13.48 -22.58 19.06
CA TRP A 499 -13.04 -21.85 17.88
C TRP A 499 -12.62 -22.77 16.72
N GLN A 500 -11.83 -23.81 16.99
CA GLN A 500 -11.39 -24.76 15.95
C GLN A 500 -12.55 -25.60 15.40
N ARG A 501 -13.52 -25.97 16.26
CA ARG A 501 -14.72 -26.74 15.88
C ARG A 501 -15.73 -25.89 15.10
N ASP A 502 -15.97 -24.66 15.50
CA ASP A 502 -17.11 -23.87 15.04
C ASP A 502 -16.72 -22.77 14.04
N GLY A 503 -15.45 -22.37 14.00
CA GLY A 503 -14.95 -21.30 13.12
C GLY A 503 -15.50 -19.90 13.45
N THR A 504 -16.35 -19.79 14.47
CA THR A 504 -16.90 -18.55 15.00
C THR A 504 -17.03 -18.67 16.51
N ILE A 505 -16.88 -17.55 17.22
CA ILE A 505 -17.01 -17.50 18.68
C ILE A 505 -17.58 -16.15 19.12
N ILE A 506 -18.33 -16.17 20.21
CA ILE A 506 -18.81 -14.98 20.93
C ILE A 506 -18.19 -15.00 22.33
N ILE A 507 -17.43 -13.96 22.66
CA ILE A 507 -16.73 -13.80 23.93
C ILE A 507 -17.46 -12.70 24.71
N PRO A 508 -18.35 -13.05 25.65
CA PRO A 508 -19.28 -12.12 26.27
C PRO A 508 -18.57 -11.12 27.19
N ARG A 509 -19.01 -9.85 27.17
CA ARG A 509 -18.54 -8.79 28.07
C ARG A 509 -17.02 -8.49 28.01
N LEU A 510 -16.33 -8.87 26.93
CA LEU A 510 -14.89 -8.63 26.74
C LEU A 510 -14.53 -7.13 26.84
N PHE A 511 -15.44 -6.26 26.42
CA PHE A 511 -15.33 -4.79 26.47
C PHE A 511 -16.09 -4.16 27.64
N SER A 512 -16.38 -4.93 28.70
CA SER A 512 -17.10 -4.46 29.90
C SER A 512 -16.51 -3.20 30.57
N PHE A 513 -15.26 -2.84 30.33
CA PHE A 513 -14.67 -1.56 30.75
C PHE A 513 -15.36 -0.32 30.13
N LEU A 514 -16.07 -0.49 29.00
CA LEU A 514 -16.91 0.54 28.38
C LEU A 514 -18.28 0.71 29.06
N SER A 515 -18.70 -0.21 29.93
CA SER A 515 -20.04 -0.21 30.58
C SER A 515 -20.30 0.96 31.54
N ARG A 516 -19.29 1.82 31.77
CA ARG A 516 -19.42 3.06 32.53
C ARG A 516 -20.56 3.92 31.96
N PRO A 517 -21.58 4.31 32.75
CA PRO A 517 -22.72 5.08 32.25
C PRO A 517 -22.39 6.48 31.70
N ASP A 518 -21.20 7.03 31.95
CA ASP A 518 -20.72 8.25 31.30
C ASP A 518 -20.01 8.00 29.95
N ILE A 519 -19.44 6.81 29.75
CA ILE A 519 -18.82 6.40 28.47
C ILE A 519 -19.91 5.93 27.50
N GLY A 520 -20.87 5.12 27.96
CA GLY A 520 -22.01 4.69 27.12
C GLY A 520 -22.74 5.89 26.49
N ARG A 521 -23.09 6.91 27.29
CA ARG A 521 -23.73 8.14 26.79
C ARG A 521 -22.86 8.95 25.83
N LYS A 522 -21.53 8.89 25.94
CA LYS A 522 -20.62 9.53 24.97
C LYS A 522 -20.63 8.76 23.65
N ILE A 523 -20.61 7.43 23.69
CA ILE A 523 -20.77 6.56 22.51
C ILE A 523 -22.12 6.80 21.82
N ASP A 524 -23.21 6.90 22.59
CA ASP A 524 -24.54 7.25 22.05
C ASP A 524 -24.50 8.59 21.29
N VAL A 525 -23.87 9.61 21.88
CA VAL A 525 -23.68 10.92 21.25
C VAL A 525 -22.80 10.86 20.00
N GLU A 526 -21.75 10.03 19.96
CA GLU A 526 -20.96 9.81 18.75
C GLU A 526 -21.82 9.22 17.62
N PHE A 527 -22.62 8.19 17.90
CA PHE A 527 -23.49 7.60 16.88
C PHE A 527 -24.54 8.59 16.37
N ASP A 528 -25.20 9.32 17.27
CA ASP A 528 -26.21 10.30 16.89
C ASP A 528 -25.62 11.50 16.13
N LEU A 529 -24.37 11.91 16.44
CA LEU A 529 -23.59 12.90 15.69
C LEU A 529 -23.31 12.41 14.26
N TYR A 530 -22.72 11.22 14.11
CA TYR A 530 -22.40 10.69 12.78
C TYR A 530 -23.68 10.43 11.97
N ARG A 531 -24.78 10.02 12.61
CA ARG A 531 -26.11 9.87 11.99
C ARG A 531 -26.67 11.20 11.50
N TYR A 532 -26.60 12.27 12.30
CA TYR A 532 -27.04 13.62 11.89
C TYR A 532 -26.24 14.17 10.68
N HIS A 533 -24.97 13.79 10.54
CA HIS A 533 -24.15 14.09 9.35
C HIS A 533 -24.19 13.01 8.24
N HIS A 534 -25.03 11.98 8.39
CA HIS A 534 -25.21 10.97 7.35
C HIS A 534 -26.23 11.45 6.34
N ARG A 535 -25.99 11.17 5.05
CA ARG A 535 -26.97 11.44 3.99
C ARG A 535 -27.47 10.11 3.42
N SER A 536 -28.72 9.80 3.70
CA SER A 536 -29.46 8.76 2.98
C SER A 536 -29.57 9.12 1.49
N LEU A 537 -29.32 8.16 0.61
CA LEU A 537 -29.33 8.35 -0.84
C LEU A 537 -30.70 7.95 -1.42
N PRO A 538 -31.36 8.80 -2.23
CA PRO A 538 -32.65 8.46 -2.84
C PRO A 538 -32.63 7.11 -3.57
N GLY A 539 -33.67 6.30 -3.36
CA GLY A 539 -33.81 4.98 -3.97
C GLY A 539 -32.80 3.92 -3.51
N ARG A 540 -32.03 4.14 -2.44
CA ARG A 540 -31.03 3.17 -1.95
C ARG A 540 -31.16 2.91 -0.44
N SER A 541 -31.48 1.68 -0.09
CA SER A 541 -31.49 1.23 1.31
C SER A 541 -30.12 1.40 1.97
N ARG A 542 -30.13 1.82 3.24
CA ARG A 542 -28.95 1.97 4.11
C ARG A 542 -28.43 0.61 4.59
N LEU A 543 -29.29 -0.42 4.64
CA LEU A 543 -29.00 -1.81 5.06
C LEU A 543 -28.37 -1.90 6.46
N GLY A 544 -28.69 -0.96 7.35
CA GLY A 544 -28.18 -0.86 8.71
C GLY A 544 -26.84 -0.16 8.87
N TRP A 545 -26.18 0.26 7.80
CA TRP A 545 -24.82 0.80 7.87
C TRP A 545 -24.80 2.31 8.11
N LEU A 546 -23.80 2.81 8.86
CA LEU A 546 -23.57 4.23 9.07
C LEU A 546 -22.27 4.63 8.34
N ARG A 547 -22.41 4.94 7.05
CA ARG A 547 -21.32 4.83 6.06
C ARG A 547 -20.30 5.97 6.07
N ASN A 548 -20.49 6.96 6.92
CA ASN A 548 -19.54 8.05 7.19
C ASN A 548 -18.70 7.83 8.46
N MET A 549 -19.07 6.88 9.33
CA MET A 549 -18.44 6.64 10.62
C MET A 549 -17.25 5.66 10.48
N PHE A 550 -16.08 6.19 10.10
CA PHE A 550 -14.82 5.43 10.03
C PHE A 550 -13.88 5.63 11.23
N TYR A 551 -13.86 6.84 11.81
CA TYR A 551 -12.90 7.28 12.84
C TYR A 551 -13.54 8.00 14.01
N SER A 552 -14.71 7.53 14.45
CA SER A 552 -15.20 7.88 15.79
C SER A 552 -14.14 7.58 16.86
N ILE A 553 -14.16 8.32 17.96
CA ILE A 553 -13.26 8.13 19.09
C ILE A 553 -13.39 6.70 19.60
N ILE A 554 -14.62 6.17 19.67
CA ILE A 554 -14.83 4.79 20.09
C ILE A 554 -14.16 3.79 19.12
N GLN A 555 -14.30 3.95 17.81
CA GLN A 555 -13.61 3.11 16.81
C GLN A 555 -12.08 3.18 16.94
N GLN A 556 -11.51 4.38 17.04
CA GLN A 556 -10.07 4.58 17.20
C GLN A 556 -9.55 3.98 18.52
N THR A 557 -10.38 3.98 19.56
CA THR A 557 -10.05 3.42 20.87
C THR A 557 -10.05 1.89 20.82
N VAL A 558 -11.14 1.26 20.36
CA VAL A 558 -11.26 -0.21 20.42
C VAL A 558 -10.32 -0.94 19.46
N ARG A 559 -9.94 -0.32 18.33
CA ARG A 559 -8.92 -0.86 17.39
C ARG A 559 -7.49 -0.88 17.96
N GLN A 560 -7.28 -0.30 19.14
CA GLN A 560 -6.03 -0.37 19.90
C GLN A 560 -6.13 -1.31 21.12
N ASP A 561 -7.25 -2.01 21.31
CA ASP A 561 -7.43 -2.88 22.48
C ASP A 561 -6.48 -4.09 22.43
N PRO A 562 -5.62 -4.28 23.45
CA PRO A 562 -4.61 -5.35 23.42
C PRO A 562 -5.24 -6.74 23.46
N VAL A 563 -6.45 -6.91 24.01
CA VAL A 563 -7.10 -8.21 24.11
C VAL A 563 -7.74 -8.61 22.79
N TRP A 564 -8.41 -7.66 22.10
CA TRP A 564 -8.90 -7.88 20.75
C TRP A 564 -7.75 -8.29 19.82
N TYR A 565 -6.64 -7.55 19.85
CA TYR A 565 -5.44 -7.90 19.12
C TYR A 565 -4.89 -9.30 19.47
N ALA A 566 -4.73 -9.63 20.75
CA ALA A 566 -4.18 -10.91 21.19
C ALA A 566 -5.03 -12.10 20.74
N ILE A 567 -6.36 -11.99 20.87
CA ILE A 567 -7.32 -12.99 20.39
C ILE A 567 -7.22 -13.14 18.86
N SER A 568 -7.22 -12.03 18.11
CA SER A 568 -7.11 -12.07 16.65
C SER A 568 -5.77 -12.63 16.16
N ALA A 569 -4.65 -12.32 16.82
CA ALA A 569 -3.33 -12.86 16.49
C ALA A 569 -3.25 -14.37 16.75
N ALA A 570 -3.80 -14.85 17.87
CA ALA A 570 -3.86 -16.28 18.19
C ALA A 570 -4.80 -17.06 17.25
N ALA A 571 -5.90 -16.43 16.81
CA ALA A 571 -6.91 -17.06 15.97
C ALA A 571 -6.51 -17.25 14.50
N ARG A 572 -5.48 -16.55 14.01
CA ARG A 572 -5.07 -16.55 12.60
C ARG A 572 -4.35 -17.86 12.21
N PRO A 573 -4.72 -18.50 11.08
CA PRO A 573 -4.04 -19.71 10.60
C PRO A 573 -2.53 -19.53 10.34
N ASP A 574 -2.12 -18.35 9.87
CA ASP A 574 -0.71 -18.03 9.59
C ASP A 574 0.13 -17.64 10.81
N LYS A 575 -0.49 -17.55 12.00
CA LYS A 575 0.16 -17.15 13.27
C LYS A 575 0.83 -15.76 13.19
N ASN A 576 0.44 -14.91 12.23
CA ASN A 576 1.07 -13.60 12.05
C ASN A 576 0.62 -12.62 13.14
N TRP A 577 1.57 -12.24 13.99
CA TRP A 577 1.39 -11.28 15.07
C TRP A 577 1.59 -9.82 14.61
N ARG A 578 2.11 -9.57 13.41
CA ARG A 578 2.36 -8.23 12.86
C ARG A 578 1.12 -7.73 12.15
N LEU A 579 0.18 -7.17 12.89
CA LEU A 579 -1.13 -6.78 12.37
C LEU A 579 -1.28 -5.26 12.20
N ILE A 580 -2.11 -4.83 11.25
CA ILE A 580 -2.64 -3.46 11.18
C ILE A 580 -4.16 -3.52 11.10
N SER A 581 -4.83 -2.61 11.80
CA SER A 581 -6.28 -2.48 11.75
C SER A 581 -6.68 -1.81 10.43
N TYR A 582 -7.61 -2.40 9.69
CA TYR A 582 -8.23 -1.78 8.52
C TYR A 582 -9.39 -0.90 9.00
N PRO A 583 -9.40 0.41 8.70
CA PRO A 583 -10.52 1.28 9.03
C PRO A 583 -11.79 0.86 8.29
N TYR A 584 -12.90 0.71 9.00
CA TYR A 584 -14.17 0.25 8.43
C TYR A 584 -15.37 0.98 9.04
N ILE A 585 -16.47 1.01 8.30
CA ILE A 585 -17.76 1.60 8.68
C ILE A 585 -18.40 0.87 9.88
N THR A 586 -19.36 1.52 10.56
CA THR A 586 -20.15 0.89 11.65
C THR A 586 -21.51 0.40 11.14
N LYS A 587 -22.11 -0.54 11.89
CA LYS A 587 -23.54 -0.85 11.80
C LYS A 587 -24.27 -0.05 12.89
N ASP A 588 -25.43 0.48 12.55
CA ASP A 588 -26.35 1.26 13.39
C ASP A 588 -27.77 1.06 12.83
N THR A 589 -28.28 -0.16 12.92
CA THR A 589 -29.58 -0.56 12.35
C THR A 589 -30.74 0.00 13.16
N ASP A 590 -31.76 0.48 12.47
CA ASP A 590 -33.01 0.94 13.09
C ASP A 590 -34.07 -0.18 13.17
N PRO A 591 -35.02 -0.12 14.14
CA PRO A 591 -36.12 -1.07 14.22
C PRO A 591 -36.91 -1.18 12.91
N GLY A 592 -37.11 -2.42 12.44
CA GLY A 592 -37.82 -2.75 11.20
C GLY A 592 -36.96 -2.74 9.92
N GLU A 593 -35.80 -2.08 9.94
CA GLU A 593 -34.95 -1.93 8.74
C GLU A 593 -34.50 -3.30 8.19
N ASN A 594 -34.66 -3.50 6.87
CA ASN A 594 -34.21 -4.74 6.24
C ASN A 594 -32.67 -4.75 6.11
N THR A 595 -32.03 -5.75 6.73
CA THR A 595 -30.58 -5.98 6.68
C THR A 595 -30.20 -7.40 6.28
N GLY A 596 -31.13 -8.20 5.73
CA GLY A 596 -30.93 -9.61 5.42
C GLY A 596 -29.95 -9.88 4.26
N PHE A 597 -28.96 -10.73 4.48
CA PHE A 597 -28.07 -11.31 3.46
C PHE A 597 -27.28 -12.50 4.03
N LEU A 598 -26.71 -13.32 3.14
CA LEU A 598 -25.68 -14.32 3.43
C LEU A 598 -24.52 -14.21 2.42
N HIS A 599 -23.28 -14.27 2.90
CA HIS A 599 -22.06 -14.20 2.07
C HIS A 599 -20.84 -14.84 2.75
N LEU A 600 -19.72 -14.84 2.02
CA LEU A 600 -18.35 -15.01 2.53
C LEU A 600 -17.54 -13.74 2.24
N ASP A 601 -16.68 -13.32 3.18
CA ASP A 601 -15.79 -12.16 3.01
C ASP A 601 -14.57 -12.42 2.09
N LEU A 602 -14.51 -13.59 1.46
CA LEU A 602 -13.51 -13.98 0.48
C LEU A 602 -14.15 -14.44 -0.83
N ASN A 603 -13.35 -14.51 -1.90
CA ASN A 603 -13.72 -15.22 -3.11
C ASN A 603 -13.39 -16.71 -2.94
N THR A 604 -14.41 -17.57 -2.94
CA THR A 604 -14.24 -19.02 -2.72
C THR A 604 -13.28 -19.68 -3.71
N ALA A 605 -13.36 -19.33 -5.00
CA ALA A 605 -12.51 -19.94 -6.03
C ALA A 605 -11.03 -19.53 -5.91
N GLN A 606 -10.76 -18.25 -5.59
CA GLN A 606 -9.40 -17.79 -5.34
C GLN A 606 -8.85 -18.38 -4.02
N TYR A 607 -9.67 -18.48 -2.97
CA TYR A 607 -9.29 -19.14 -1.72
C TYR A 607 -8.93 -20.61 -1.93
N VAL A 608 -9.75 -21.38 -2.65
CA VAL A 608 -9.46 -22.80 -2.95
C VAL A 608 -8.22 -22.96 -3.85
N LYS A 609 -7.89 -21.95 -4.66
CA LYS A 609 -6.75 -21.94 -5.58
C LYS A 609 -5.40 -21.57 -4.94
N ASP A 610 -5.34 -20.55 -4.08
CA ASP A 610 -4.08 -20.08 -3.48
C ASP A 610 -4.16 -19.60 -2.01
N GLY A 611 -5.29 -19.85 -1.32
CA GLY A 611 -5.50 -19.46 0.08
C GLY A 611 -5.80 -17.98 0.32
N SER A 612 -5.91 -17.16 -0.74
CA SER A 612 -6.17 -15.72 -0.61
C SER A 612 -7.41 -15.43 0.25
N GLY A 613 -7.25 -14.51 1.20
CA GLY A 613 -8.30 -14.11 2.14
C GLY A 613 -8.40 -14.98 3.40
N GLY A 614 -7.82 -16.19 3.44
CA GLY A 614 -7.97 -17.14 4.56
C GLY A 614 -7.49 -16.63 5.94
N ASN A 615 -6.64 -15.60 5.98
CA ASN A 615 -6.14 -15.00 7.22
C ASN A 615 -6.94 -13.75 7.67
N LEU A 616 -7.89 -13.26 6.86
CA LEU A 616 -8.63 -12.03 7.13
C LEU A 616 -9.84 -12.31 8.03
N LEU A 617 -9.60 -12.47 9.33
CA LEU A 617 -10.66 -12.74 10.31
C LEU A 617 -11.66 -11.57 10.38
N SER A 618 -12.94 -11.89 10.25
CA SER A 618 -14.06 -10.95 10.45
C SER A 618 -14.34 -10.81 11.95
N SER A 619 -14.37 -9.58 12.48
CA SER A 619 -14.57 -9.38 13.92
C SER A 619 -15.29 -8.08 14.27
N SER A 620 -16.16 -8.15 15.29
CA SER A 620 -17.03 -7.04 15.68
C SER A 620 -17.42 -7.05 17.15
N ILE A 621 -17.56 -5.87 17.75
CA ILE A 621 -18.21 -5.70 19.05
C ILE A 621 -19.68 -5.35 18.85
N ALA A 622 -20.57 -5.97 19.62
CA ALA A 622 -21.92 -5.47 19.81
C ALA A 622 -21.91 -4.35 20.87
N LEU A 623 -22.59 -3.23 20.62
CA LEU A 623 -22.77 -2.16 21.61
C LEU A 623 -24.12 -2.27 22.35
N ASP A 624 -25.13 -2.78 21.65
CA ASP A 624 -26.45 -3.11 22.18
C ASP A 624 -26.58 -4.65 22.31
N ASP A 625 -27.49 -5.15 23.15
CA ASP A 625 -27.74 -6.60 23.27
C ASP A 625 -28.48 -7.14 22.03
N GLU A 626 -27.76 -7.85 21.15
CA GLU A 626 -28.38 -8.51 20.00
C GLU A 626 -29.33 -9.65 20.46
N GLN A 627 -30.34 -9.92 19.65
CA GLN A 627 -31.35 -10.96 19.91
C GLN A 627 -31.50 -11.86 18.68
N ALA A 628 -32.15 -13.03 18.81
CA ALA A 628 -32.32 -13.95 17.69
C ALA A 628 -33.10 -13.33 16.50
N ASP A 629 -33.93 -12.33 16.78
CA ASP A 629 -34.64 -11.49 15.78
C ASP A 629 -33.76 -10.42 15.10
N GLY A 630 -32.52 -10.23 15.55
CA GLY A 630 -31.76 -9.00 15.34
C GLY A 630 -30.27 -9.16 15.61
N CYS A 631 -29.62 -10.09 14.91
CA CYS A 631 -28.21 -10.45 15.12
C CYS A 631 -27.49 -10.79 13.81
N THR A 632 -26.26 -11.30 13.92
CA THR A 632 -25.59 -11.97 12.81
C THR A 632 -26.01 -13.44 12.77
N VAL A 633 -26.31 -13.92 11.57
CA VAL A 633 -26.53 -15.34 11.30
C VAL A 633 -25.24 -15.97 10.78
N GLY A 634 -25.05 -17.28 10.94
CA GLY A 634 -23.94 -18.00 10.34
C GLY A 634 -24.07 -19.51 10.41
N VAL A 635 -23.15 -20.22 9.75
CA VAL A 635 -23.11 -21.70 9.67
C VAL A 635 -21.87 -22.22 10.40
N PRO A 636 -21.95 -22.54 11.71
CA PRO A 636 -20.80 -23.01 12.48
C PRO A 636 -20.19 -24.29 11.90
N GLY A 637 -18.85 -24.32 11.82
CA GLY A 637 -18.11 -25.47 11.31
C GLY A 637 -18.02 -25.58 9.79
N PHE A 638 -18.68 -24.70 9.03
CA PHE A 638 -18.67 -24.72 7.56
C PHE A 638 -17.26 -24.56 6.95
N HIS A 639 -16.30 -23.99 7.68
CA HIS A 639 -14.90 -23.84 7.24
C HIS A 639 -14.21 -25.16 6.86
N ARG A 640 -14.70 -26.31 7.34
CA ARG A 640 -14.23 -27.64 6.91
C ARG A 640 -14.69 -28.06 5.52
N HIS A 641 -15.77 -27.48 5.01
CA HIS A 641 -16.53 -27.95 3.84
C HIS A 641 -16.47 -26.99 2.65
N ILE A 642 -15.73 -25.88 2.78
CA ILE A 642 -15.60 -24.86 1.73
C ILE A 642 -15.02 -25.40 0.41
N HIS A 643 -14.14 -26.40 0.45
CA HIS A 643 -13.63 -27.08 -0.75
C HIS A 643 -14.70 -27.98 -1.41
N ASP A 644 -15.46 -28.73 -0.62
CA ASP A 644 -16.56 -29.57 -1.12
C ASP A 644 -17.66 -28.71 -1.76
N TRP A 645 -18.01 -27.59 -1.11
CA TRP A 645 -18.98 -26.63 -1.63
C TRP A 645 -18.47 -25.92 -2.88
N HIS A 646 -17.19 -25.53 -2.94
CA HIS A 646 -16.59 -24.97 -4.15
C HIS A 646 -16.74 -25.91 -5.35
N ASN A 647 -16.42 -27.19 -5.18
CA ASN A 647 -16.58 -28.20 -6.23
C ASN A 647 -18.05 -28.28 -6.68
N ARG A 648 -18.98 -28.25 -5.73
CA ARG A 648 -20.44 -28.21 -5.99
C ARG A 648 -20.91 -26.91 -6.68
N LEU A 649 -20.23 -25.78 -6.49
CA LEU A 649 -20.49 -24.54 -7.26
C LEU A 649 -19.98 -24.67 -8.70
N VAL A 650 -18.78 -25.22 -8.91
CA VAL A 650 -18.24 -25.49 -10.26
C VAL A 650 -19.13 -26.47 -11.03
N GLU A 651 -19.63 -27.53 -10.38
CA GLU A 651 -20.60 -28.48 -10.95
C GLU A 651 -21.92 -27.81 -11.39
N ARG A 652 -22.29 -26.69 -10.77
CA ARG A 652 -23.48 -25.89 -11.12
C ARG A 652 -23.21 -24.79 -12.16
N GLY A 653 -21.95 -24.44 -12.43
CA GLY A 653 -21.58 -23.23 -13.16
C GLY A 653 -21.80 -21.95 -12.34
N GLU A 654 -21.68 -22.04 -11.02
CA GLU A 654 -21.92 -20.95 -10.04
C GLU A 654 -20.62 -20.41 -9.41
N ASP A 655 -19.47 -20.64 -10.04
CA ASP A 655 -18.13 -20.19 -9.60
C ASP A 655 -17.88 -18.69 -9.88
N THR A 656 -18.68 -17.83 -9.24
CA THR A 656 -18.72 -16.38 -9.50
C THR A 656 -17.38 -15.68 -9.26
N ALA A 657 -16.90 -14.93 -10.26
CA ALA A 657 -15.81 -13.97 -10.10
C ALA A 657 -16.24 -12.73 -9.28
N GLY A 658 -15.39 -12.28 -8.37
CA GLY A 658 -15.65 -11.14 -7.47
C GLY A 658 -14.66 -11.07 -6.31
N PHE A 659 -14.86 -10.13 -5.37
CA PHE A 659 -14.04 -10.02 -4.15
C PHE A 659 -14.59 -10.86 -2.97
N THR A 660 -15.89 -11.17 -3.01
CA THR A 660 -16.67 -11.87 -1.98
C THR A 660 -17.65 -12.82 -2.65
N THR A 661 -17.95 -13.99 -2.06
CA THR A 661 -18.94 -14.93 -2.61
C THR A 661 -20.33 -14.71 -2.00
N ASN A 662 -21.36 -14.53 -2.84
CA ASN A 662 -22.76 -14.42 -2.39
C ASN A 662 -23.32 -15.81 -2.04
N CYS A 663 -23.79 -15.98 -0.81
CA CYS A 663 -24.35 -17.24 -0.32
C CYS A 663 -25.88 -17.22 -0.25
N SER A 664 -26.52 -16.06 -0.43
CA SER A 664 -27.97 -15.86 -0.29
C SER A 664 -28.79 -16.73 -1.26
N THR A 665 -28.28 -16.94 -2.47
CA THR A 665 -28.87 -17.79 -3.52
C THR A 665 -28.11 -19.09 -3.77
N ALA A 666 -26.78 -19.08 -3.57
CA ALA A 666 -25.90 -20.23 -3.84
C ALA A 666 -25.90 -21.28 -2.71
N TYR A 667 -26.27 -20.91 -1.48
CA TYR A 667 -26.32 -21.84 -0.33
C TYR A 667 -27.74 -22.41 -0.16
N ARG A 668 -28.03 -23.49 -0.90
CA ARG A 668 -29.36 -24.04 -1.13
C ARG A 668 -29.77 -25.05 -0.04
N ALA A 669 -31.04 -25.45 -0.02
CA ALA A 669 -31.59 -26.42 0.94
C ALA A 669 -30.75 -27.71 1.09
N GLN A 670 -30.21 -28.23 -0.01
CA GLN A 670 -29.33 -29.40 0.04
C GLN A 670 -27.96 -29.09 0.67
N ASP A 671 -27.40 -27.91 0.45
CA ASP A 671 -26.12 -27.48 1.03
C ASP A 671 -26.23 -27.26 2.54
N ARG A 672 -27.38 -26.71 2.97
CA ARG A 672 -27.73 -26.52 4.38
C ARG A 672 -27.99 -27.85 5.10
N LYS A 673 -28.65 -28.79 4.41
CA LYS A 673 -28.84 -30.16 4.92
C LYS A 673 -27.52 -30.91 5.11
N ASP A 674 -26.57 -30.71 4.21
CA ASP A 674 -25.28 -31.40 4.24
C ASP A 674 -24.27 -30.77 5.23
N TRP A 675 -24.31 -29.44 5.40
CA TRP A 675 -23.27 -28.70 6.14
C TRP A 675 -23.76 -27.70 7.21
N GLY A 676 -25.08 -27.56 7.41
CA GLY A 676 -25.71 -26.77 8.49
C GLY A 676 -26.64 -25.64 8.00
N GLU A 677 -27.75 -25.40 8.71
CA GLU A 677 -28.57 -24.21 8.47
C GLU A 677 -27.88 -22.94 9.00
N PRO A 678 -28.09 -21.75 8.38
CA PRO A 678 -27.64 -20.47 8.92
C PRO A 678 -28.45 -20.10 10.17
N ILE A 679 -27.85 -20.25 11.35
CA ILE A 679 -28.51 -20.00 12.63
C ILE A 679 -28.27 -18.56 13.15
N PRO A 680 -29.23 -17.95 13.88
CA PRO A 680 -29.01 -16.73 14.64
C PRO A 680 -27.97 -16.92 15.75
N MET A 681 -26.97 -16.03 15.83
CA MET A 681 -25.90 -16.08 16.83
C MET A 681 -25.84 -14.75 17.61
N PRO A 682 -26.80 -14.44 18.51
CA PRO A 682 -26.85 -13.16 19.22
C PRO A 682 -25.62 -12.90 20.09
N CYS A 683 -24.96 -11.74 19.87
CA CYS A 683 -23.87 -11.27 20.72
C CYS A 683 -24.40 -10.29 21.79
N PRO A 684 -24.15 -10.53 23.09
CA PRO A 684 -24.55 -9.60 24.14
C PRO A 684 -23.74 -8.30 24.09
N ALA A 685 -24.27 -7.24 24.70
CA ALA A 685 -23.63 -5.93 24.73
C ALA A 685 -22.20 -6.01 25.28
N LEU A 686 -21.28 -5.32 24.61
CA LEU A 686 -19.84 -5.31 24.90
C LEU A 686 -19.15 -6.69 24.77
N GLY A 687 -19.81 -7.67 24.13
CA GLY A 687 -19.22 -8.92 23.69
C GLY A 687 -18.50 -8.79 22.34
N LEU A 688 -17.43 -9.56 22.18
CA LEU A 688 -16.70 -9.68 20.90
C LEU A 688 -17.23 -10.89 20.13
N ARG A 689 -17.62 -10.69 18.87
CA ARG A 689 -17.75 -11.76 17.88
C ARG A 689 -16.47 -11.83 17.04
N LEU A 690 -15.97 -13.05 16.85
CA LEU A 690 -14.89 -13.37 15.91
C LEU A 690 -15.37 -14.49 14.98
N THR A 691 -15.08 -14.38 13.69
CA THR A 691 -15.51 -15.33 12.65
C THR A 691 -14.40 -15.53 11.62
N ARG A 692 -14.14 -16.80 11.29
CA ARG A 692 -13.26 -17.21 10.20
C ARG A 692 -13.81 -16.76 8.85
N PRO A 693 -12.98 -16.30 7.89
CA PRO A 693 -13.45 -15.84 6.59
C PRO A 693 -14.08 -16.96 5.74
N GLU A 694 -13.81 -18.23 6.06
CA GLU A 694 -14.44 -19.39 5.42
C GLU A 694 -15.83 -19.76 5.98
N ILE A 695 -16.37 -19.03 6.96
CA ILE A 695 -17.71 -19.28 7.54
C ILE A 695 -18.76 -18.44 6.82
N ILE A 696 -19.75 -19.11 6.21
CA ILE A 696 -20.94 -18.46 5.66
C ILE A 696 -21.67 -17.74 6.78
N HIS A 697 -21.89 -16.44 6.62
CA HIS A 697 -22.55 -15.61 7.62
C HIS A 697 -23.27 -14.42 6.99
N GLY A 698 -23.89 -13.59 7.83
CA GLY A 698 -24.54 -12.36 7.38
C GLY A 698 -25.35 -11.70 8.49
N SER A 699 -26.62 -11.42 8.24
CA SER A 699 -27.51 -10.76 9.20
C SER A 699 -28.95 -11.24 9.10
N THR A 700 -29.68 -11.17 10.22
CA THR A 700 -31.13 -11.38 10.24
C THR A 700 -31.84 -10.41 9.28
N PRO A 701 -32.97 -10.82 8.64
CA PRO A 701 -33.71 -9.96 7.72
C PRO A 701 -34.12 -8.62 8.32
N HIS A 702 -34.59 -8.61 9.57
CA HIS A 702 -34.96 -7.38 10.29
C HIS A 702 -34.21 -7.32 11.63
N SER A 703 -34.56 -6.31 12.44
CA SER A 703 -34.45 -6.34 13.90
C SER A 703 -35.58 -5.51 14.50
N TYR A 704 -36.13 -5.91 15.64
CA TYR A 704 -37.15 -5.12 16.34
C TYR A 704 -36.57 -4.08 17.32
N ARG A 705 -35.24 -3.87 17.31
CA ARG A 705 -34.49 -2.99 18.22
C ARG A 705 -33.41 -2.21 17.45
N ARG A 706 -32.91 -1.11 18.02
CA ARG A 706 -31.67 -0.47 17.50
C ARG A 706 -30.52 -1.44 17.72
N ARG A 707 -29.69 -1.66 16.70
CA ARG A 707 -28.54 -2.59 16.76
C ARG A 707 -27.29 -1.94 16.21
N ARG A 708 -26.35 -1.59 17.11
CA ARG A 708 -25.05 -1.03 16.75
C ARG A 708 -23.91 -2.04 16.87
N SER A 709 -22.99 -2.00 15.90
CA SER A 709 -21.80 -2.84 15.88
C SER A 709 -20.57 -2.08 15.38
N LEU A 710 -19.45 -2.27 16.06
CA LEU A 710 -18.14 -1.71 15.69
C LEU A 710 -17.24 -2.81 15.12
N PHE A 711 -16.57 -2.54 14.00
CA PHE A 711 -15.71 -3.51 13.32
C PHE A 711 -14.23 -3.14 13.45
N ALA A 712 -13.40 -4.16 13.68
CA ALA A 712 -11.96 -4.10 13.47
C ALA A 712 -11.55 -5.30 12.60
N TRP A 713 -10.87 -4.99 11.50
CA TRP A 713 -10.31 -5.98 10.59
C TRP A 713 -8.81 -5.97 10.78
N TYR A 714 -8.22 -7.02 11.34
CA TYR A 714 -6.78 -7.07 11.53
C TYR A 714 -6.15 -7.88 10.39
N THR A 715 -5.49 -7.18 9.47
CA THR A 715 -4.71 -7.80 8.39
C THR A 715 -3.24 -7.84 8.75
N GLY A 716 -2.58 -8.93 8.37
CA GLY A 716 -1.17 -9.17 8.58
C GLY A 716 -0.31 -8.34 7.65
N ILE A 717 0.90 -8.07 8.12
CA ILE A 717 1.92 -7.29 7.44
C ILE A 717 3.11 -8.22 7.16
N ASP A 718 3.74 -8.07 6.00
CA ASP A 718 4.98 -8.76 5.68
C ASP A 718 6.18 -8.32 6.55
N GLU A 719 7.27 -9.10 6.51
CA GLU A 719 8.48 -8.79 7.30
C GLU A 719 9.07 -7.40 6.93
N ALA A 720 8.95 -7.00 5.66
CA ALA A 720 9.44 -5.74 5.12
C ALA A 720 8.65 -4.51 5.60
N HIS A 721 7.45 -4.69 6.15
CA HIS A 721 6.47 -3.65 6.45
C HIS A 721 6.07 -2.84 5.20
N ILE A 722 5.69 -3.58 4.15
CA ILE A 722 5.24 -3.04 2.86
C ILE A 722 3.85 -3.59 2.50
N ASN A 723 3.74 -4.92 2.33
CA ASN A 723 2.53 -5.57 1.83
C ASN A 723 1.62 -6.08 2.96
N LEU A 724 0.34 -6.23 2.64
CA LEU A 724 -0.70 -6.82 3.49
C LEU A 724 -1.10 -8.22 2.98
N ASP A 725 -1.90 -8.96 3.75
CA ASP A 725 -2.33 -10.34 3.42
C ASP A 725 -2.85 -10.52 1.99
N LEU A 726 -3.71 -9.59 1.54
CA LEU A 726 -4.49 -9.73 0.31
C LEU A 726 -3.94 -8.82 -0.79
N LYS A 727 -3.45 -9.45 -1.87
CA LYS A 727 -2.93 -8.77 -3.07
C LYS A 727 -4.00 -7.85 -3.67
N GLY A 728 -3.63 -6.64 -4.06
CA GLY A 728 -4.56 -5.64 -4.62
C GLY A 728 -5.32 -4.81 -3.58
N THR A 729 -5.08 -5.03 -2.29
CA THR A 729 -5.43 -4.05 -1.23
C THR A 729 -4.39 -2.93 -1.14
N LEU A 730 -4.53 -2.06 -0.15
CA LEU A 730 -3.60 -0.97 0.17
C LEU A 730 -2.24 -1.48 0.69
N LEU A 731 -1.20 -0.65 0.66
CA LEU A 731 0.06 -0.95 1.35
C LEU A 731 0.00 -0.55 2.83
N TRP A 732 0.94 -1.06 3.63
CA TRP A 732 1.07 -0.68 5.05
C TRP A 732 1.20 0.84 5.24
N ASN A 733 1.97 1.52 4.38
CA ASN A 733 2.13 2.98 4.43
C ASN A 733 0.82 3.74 4.14
N ASP A 734 -0.08 3.16 3.33
CA ASP A 734 -1.33 3.81 2.94
C ASP A 734 -2.37 3.68 4.06
N LEU A 735 -2.48 2.50 4.69
CA LEU A 735 -3.29 2.33 5.91
C LEU A 735 -2.74 3.17 7.08
N ALA A 736 -1.42 3.26 7.24
CA ALA A 736 -0.80 4.14 8.24
C ALA A 736 -1.08 5.63 7.95
N ALA A 737 -1.21 6.03 6.68
CA ALA A 737 -1.68 7.37 6.32
C ALA A 737 -3.16 7.57 6.67
N CYS A 738 -4.03 6.62 6.32
CA CYS A 738 -5.46 6.65 6.65
C CYS A 738 -5.70 6.87 8.17
N HIS A 739 -4.99 6.13 9.04
CA HIS A 739 -5.07 6.30 10.50
C HIS A 739 -4.47 7.60 11.04
N ARG A 740 -3.43 8.15 10.39
CA ARG A 740 -2.79 9.41 10.79
C ARG A 740 -3.68 10.61 10.44
N ASP A 741 -4.24 10.59 9.24
CA ASP A 741 -4.94 11.73 8.64
C ASP A 741 -6.45 11.69 8.94
N LEU A 742 -6.96 10.52 9.38
CA LEU A 742 -8.37 10.17 9.61
C LEU A 742 -9.20 10.10 8.32
N GLU A 743 -8.57 9.67 7.22
CA GLU A 743 -9.18 9.52 5.90
C GLU A 743 -9.66 8.09 5.64
N ALA A 744 -10.84 7.94 5.03
CA ALA A 744 -11.41 6.64 4.74
C ALA A 744 -10.55 5.91 3.67
N PRO A 745 -10.26 4.61 3.83
CA PRO A 745 -9.40 3.89 2.90
C PRO A 745 -10.08 3.74 1.53
N SER A 746 -9.34 4.01 0.46
CA SER A 746 -9.84 3.97 -0.92
C SER A 746 -10.19 2.57 -1.44
N ARG A 747 -9.93 1.54 -0.63
CA ARG A 747 -10.36 0.15 -0.79
C ARG A 747 -10.97 -0.35 0.52
N GLU A 748 -11.84 -1.34 0.43
CA GLU A 748 -12.33 -2.14 1.56
C GLU A 748 -11.33 -3.30 1.85
N PRO A 749 -11.42 -4.00 3.00
CA PRO A 749 -10.49 -5.08 3.36
C PRO A 749 -10.37 -6.20 2.31
N SER A 750 -11.43 -6.44 1.52
CA SER A 750 -11.48 -7.39 0.41
C SER A 750 -10.82 -6.91 -0.89
N GLY A 751 -10.32 -5.67 -0.96
CA GLY A 751 -9.74 -5.06 -2.16
C GLY A 751 -10.77 -4.40 -3.10
N GLN A 752 -12.06 -4.51 -2.80
CA GLN A 752 -13.12 -3.79 -3.51
C GLN A 752 -13.05 -2.27 -3.25
N ALA A 753 -13.50 -1.43 -4.19
CA ALA A 753 -13.65 0.01 -3.95
C ALA A 753 -14.97 0.31 -3.19
N PRO A 754 -15.00 1.26 -2.23
CA PRO A 754 -16.18 1.54 -1.41
C PRO A 754 -17.46 1.76 -2.24
N ARG A 755 -18.53 1.01 -1.94
CA ARG A 755 -19.75 0.88 -2.78
C ARG A 755 -20.45 2.19 -3.19
N TYR A 756 -20.21 3.29 -2.48
CA TYR A 756 -20.84 4.60 -2.71
C TYR A 756 -19.82 5.71 -3.02
N GLY A 757 -18.56 5.34 -3.31
CA GLY A 757 -17.44 6.26 -3.35
C GLY A 757 -17.05 6.77 -1.96
N LEU A 758 -16.17 7.77 -1.92
CA LEU A 758 -15.75 8.48 -0.71
C LEU A 758 -15.80 9.99 -0.95
N PRO A 759 -16.06 10.82 0.08
CA PRO A 759 -15.78 12.25 0.01
C PRO A 759 -14.28 12.49 -0.17
N GLY A 760 -13.90 13.50 -0.96
CA GLY A 760 -12.50 13.94 -1.12
C GLY A 760 -11.93 14.69 0.08
N PHE A 761 -12.41 14.40 1.29
CA PHE A 761 -12.04 15.01 2.56
C PHE A 761 -12.45 14.08 3.72
N ARG A 762 -11.65 14.03 4.78
CA ARG A 762 -12.02 13.37 6.06
C ARG A 762 -13.26 14.00 6.69
N PHE A 763 -14.02 13.26 7.52
CA PHE A 763 -15.11 13.86 8.29
C PHE A 763 -14.56 15.01 9.18
N PRO A 764 -15.00 16.27 9.00
CA PRO A 764 -14.32 17.44 9.59
C PRO A 764 -14.18 17.42 11.11
N GLY A 765 -15.20 16.94 11.84
CA GLY A 765 -15.18 16.83 13.30
C GLY A 765 -14.26 15.72 13.86
N SER A 766 -13.57 14.94 13.02
CA SER A 766 -12.75 13.81 13.48
C SER A 766 -11.50 14.28 14.24
N VAL A 767 -11.40 13.87 15.50
CA VAL A 767 -10.26 14.13 16.40
C VAL A 767 -9.39 12.88 16.58
N ILE A 768 -8.09 13.05 16.80
CA ILE A 768 -7.14 11.92 16.93
C ILE A 768 -7.11 11.42 18.37
N VAL A 769 -7.36 10.12 18.58
CA VAL A 769 -7.17 9.48 19.90
C VAL A 769 -5.68 9.24 20.16
N GLY A 770 -5.19 9.73 21.30
CA GLY A 770 -3.78 9.63 21.69
C GLY A 770 -3.26 8.19 21.91
N PRO A 771 -1.93 8.01 22.04
CA PRO A 771 -1.29 6.69 22.03
C PRO A 771 -1.59 5.90 23.31
N SER A 772 -2.23 4.73 23.18
CA SER A 772 -2.57 3.86 24.32
C SER A 772 -1.37 3.03 24.81
N SER A 773 -0.77 2.22 23.94
CA SER A 773 0.44 1.41 24.15
C SER A 773 1.26 1.40 22.86
N ALA A 774 2.49 0.85 22.86
CA ALA A 774 3.24 0.69 21.61
C ALA A 774 2.59 -0.36 20.68
N ILE A 775 2.01 -1.43 21.22
CA ILE A 775 1.15 -2.35 20.46
C ILE A 775 -0.03 -1.58 19.84
N GLY A 776 -0.72 -0.76 20.63
CA GLY A 776 -1.81 0.10 20.14
C GLY A 776 -1.38 1.02 19.00
N ASP A 777 -0.24 1.70 19.14
CA ASP A 777 0.37 2.52 18.10
C ASP A 777 0.73 1.71 16.83
N ALA A 778 1.21 0.48 16.96
CA ALA A 778 1.55 -0.38 15.83
C ALA A 778 0.30 -0.83 15.05
N LEU A 779 -0.80 -1.15 15.75
CA LEU A 779 -2.09 -1.51 15.16
C LEU A 779 -2.74 -0.39 14.34
N VAL A 780 -2.36 0.86 14.58
CA VAL A 780 -2.79 2.04 13.79
C VAL A 780 -1.64 2.65 12.97
N GLY A 781 -0.56 1.89 12.73
CA GLY A 781 0.55 2.28 11.83
C GLY A 781 1.47 3.41 12.32
N ARG A 782 1.31 3.91 13.56
CA ARG A 782 2.17 4.94 14.17
C ARG A 782 3.56 4.40 14.53
N ARG A 783 3.67 3.09 14.76
CA ARG A 783 4.93 2.36 15.00
C ARG A 783 5.04 1.17 14.04
N LYS A 784 6.26 0.66 13.90
CA LYS A 784 6.53 -0.64 13.26
C LYS A 784 6.59 -1.74 14.31
N TRP A 785 6.27 -2.97 13.91
CA TRP A 785 6.40 -4.15 14.78
C TRP A 785 7.86 -4.52 15.11
N THR A 786 8.83 -3.88 14.45
CA THR A 786 10.26 -3.93 14.77
C THR A 786 10.71 -2.90 15.81
N ASP A 787 9.82 -2.05 16.34
CA ASP A 787 10.13 -1.15 17.47
C ASP A 787 10.40 -2.00 18.74
N PRO A 788 11.57 -1.83 19.41
CA PRO A 788 11.90 -2.60 20.62
C PRO A 788 10.89 -2.43 21.78
N GLN A 789 10.10 -1.35 21.84
CA GLN A 789 9.01 -1.22 22.81
C GLN A 789 7.83 -2.14 22.46
N VAL A 790 7.49 -2.28 21.17
CA VAL A 790 6.42 -3.17 20.72
C VAL A 790 6.78 -4.62 21.04
N ILE A 791 8.02 -5.04 20.76
CA ILE A 791 8.51 -6.38 21.12
C ILE A 791 8.39 -6.65 22.63
N ARG A 792 8.85 -5.72 23.49
CA ARG A 792 8.73 -5.88 24.96
C ARG A 792 7.28 -5.92 25.46
N GLU A 793 6.35 -5.24 24.79
CA GLU A 793 4.93 -5.32 25.14
C GLU A 793 4.31 -6.64 24.65
N LEU A 794 4.82 -7.24 23.57
CA LEU A 794 4.41 -8.56 23.07
C LEU A 794 4.90 -9.70 23.95
N ASP A 795 6.16 -9.63 24.41
CA ASP A 795 6.72 -10.57 25.38
C ASP A 795 5.88 -10.64 26.68
N ILE A 796 5.15 -9.56 27.02
CA ILE A 796 4.23 -9.51 28.17
C ILE A 796 2.82 -9.96 27.78
N LEU A 797 2.26 -9.47 26.67
CA LEU A 797 0.87 -9.71 26.29
C LEU A 797 0.61 -11.14 25.81
N LEU A 798 1.54 -11.69 25.02
CA LEU A 798 1.42 -13.01 24.39
C LEU A 798 2.36 -14.06 25.01
N GLY A 799 3.30 -13.64 25.86
CA GLY A 799 4.22 -14.54 26.57
C GLY A 799 3.57 -15.32 27.72
N ASP A 800 4.39 -16.08 28.44
CA ASP A 800 3.97 -17.16 29.36
C ASP A 800 3.56 -16.73 30.79
N ASP A 801 3.39 -15.44 31.06
CA ASP A 801 2.90 -14.92 32.35
C ASP A 801 1.49 -14.33 32.18
N ASP A 802 0.47 -15.12 32.54
CA ASP A 802 -0.94 -14.70 32.45
C ASP A 802 -1.23 -13.50 33.37
N ALA A 803 -0.60 -13.43 34.54
CA ALA A 803 -0.81 -12.36 35.50
C ALA A 803 -0.20 -11.04 35.02
N ALA A 804 1.00 -11.07 34.44
CA ALA A 804 1.62 -9.91 33.80
C ALA A 804 0.80 -9.45 32.58
N ALA A 805 0.29 -10.38 31.77
CA ALA A 805 -0.57 -10.08 30.63
C ALA A 805 -1.87 -9.37 31.06
N HIS A 806 -2.61 -9.92 32.03
CA HIS A 806 -3.82 -9.28 32.57
C HIS A 806 -3.51 -7.92 33.23
N ALA A 807 -2.42 -7.80 33.98
CA ALA A 807 -2.01 -6.54 34.59
C ALA A 807 -1.62 -5.48 33.54
N TYR A 808 -0.99 -5.88 32.43
CA TYR A 808 -0.71 -5.02 31.28
C TYR A 808 -2.01 -4.55 30.61
N VAL A 809 -2.91 -5.47 30.27
CA VAL A 809 -4.24 -5.19 29.71
C VAL A 809 -5.00 -4.16 30.56
N GLY A 810 -5.03 -4.33 31.89
CA GLY A 810 -5.68 -3.39 32.80
C GLY A 810 -5.10 -1.98 32.75
N ARG A 811 -3.76 -1.85 32.73
CA ARG A 811 -3.08 -0.54 32.59
C ARG A 811 -3.38 0.12 31.23
N VAL A 812 -3.36 -0.65 30.14
CA VAL A 812 -3.63 -0.11 28.79
C VAL A 812 -5.08 0.33 28.66
N ARG A 813 -6.05 -0.49 29.08
CA ARG A 813 -7.48 -0.13 29.05
C ARG A 813 -7.82 1.08 29.92
N ALA A 814 -7.21 1.22 31.10
CA ALA A 814 -7.36 2.42 31.92
C ALA A 814 -6.84 3.68 31.20
N LYS A 815 -5.69 3.59 30.51
CA LYS A 815 -5.15 4.69 29.72
C LYS A 815 -5.98 4.98 28.45
N MET A 816 -6.52 3.96 27.79
CA MET A 816 -7.44 4.10 26.66
C MET A 816 -8.68 4.92 27.04
N MET A 817 -9.29 4.66 28.21
CA MET A 817 -10.44 5.44 28.68
C MET A 817 -10.09 6.90 28.95
N LYS A 818 -8.91 7.16 29.51
CA LYS A 818 -8.42 8.54 29.65
C LYS A 818 -8.25 9.23 28.27
N GLN A 819 -7.66 8.56 27.28
CA GLN A 819 -7.52 9.14 25.92
C GLN A 819 -8.86 9.31 25.20
N TYR A 820 -9.84 8.44 25.45
CA TYR A 820 -11.20 8.59 24.95
C TYR A 820 -11.88 9.84 25.54
N GLU A 821 -11.73 10.08 26.85
CA GLU A 821 -12.27 11.26 27.54
C GLU A 821 -11.63 12.56 27.05
N GLU A 822 -10.29 12.64 27.02
CA GLU A 822 -9.55 13.81 26.53
C GLU A 822 -9.88 14.12 25.05
N ALA A 823 -10.12 13.10 24.22
CA ALA A 823 -10.55 13.29 22.83
C ALA A 823 -12.02 13.75 22.72
N PHE A 824 -12.92 13.28 23.58
CA PHE A 824 -14.35 13.64 23.50
C PHE A 824 -14.57 15.13 23.78
N GLU A 825 -13.81 15.71 24.71
CA GLU A 825 -13.82 17.16 24.97
C GLU A 825 -13.37 17.99 23.74
N GLN A 826 -12.49 17.43 22.89
CA GLN A 826 -12.06 18.08 21.64
C GLN A 826 -13.04 17.86 20.48
N LEU A 827 -13.79 16.77 20.46
CA LEU A 827 -14.79 16.47 19.42
C LEU A 827 -15.90 17.52 19.39
N GLU A 828 -16.45 17.87 20.55
CA GLU A 828 -17.52 18.87 20.67
C GLU A 828 -17.09 20.25 20.13
N ILE A 829 -15.87 20.67 20.45
CA ILE A 829 -15.26 21.91 19.94
C ILE A 829 -15.04 21.82 18.42
N THR A 830 -14.33 20.78 17.96
CA THR A 830 -13.91 20.61 16.55
C THR A 830 -15.11 20.49 15.61
N GLU A 831 -16.17 19.79 16.03
CA GLU A 831 -17.41 19.67 15.28
C GLU A 831 -18.16 21.01 15.19
N THR A 832 -18.26 21.72 16.32
CA THR A 832 -18.94 23.02 16.39
C THR A 832 -18.25 24.06 15.50
N GLU A 833 -16.92 24.12 15.53
CA GLU A 833 -16.14 25.01 14.66
C GLU A 833 -16.22 24.61 13.18
N ALA A 834 -16.16 23.32 12.86
CA ALA A 834 -16.12 22.85 11.47
C ALA A 834 -17.48 22.96 10.74
N PHE A 835 -18.61 22.80 11.45
CA PHE A 835 -19.95 22.84 10.84
C PHE A 835 -20.75 24.12 11.13
N GLY A 836 -20.34 24.93 12.13
CA GLY A 836 -20.86 26.27 12.36
C GLY A 836 -22.33 26.30 12.75
N GLU A 837 -23.22 26.68 11.83
CA GLU A 837 -24.68 26.64 12.04
C GLU A 837 -25.27 25.24 11.84
N ASN A 838 -24.57 24.38 11.10
CA ASN A 838 -24.99 23.00 10.85
C ASN A 838 -24.39 22.02 11.87
N SER A 839 -23.78 22.50 12.96
CA SER A 839 -23.22 21.66 14.03
C SER A 839 -24.30 20.88 14.79
N TYR A 840 -24.07 19.59 15.02
CA TYR A 840 -24.92 18.74 15.87
C TYR A 840 -25.02 19.30 17.28
N PHE A 841 -23.88 19.63 17.90
CA PHE A 841 -23.83 20.10 19.29
C PHE A 841 -24.56 21.43 19.44
N ARG A 842 -24.38 22.37 18.51
CA ARG A 842 -25.09 23.65 18.50
C ARG A 842 -26.60 23.51 18.25
N GLN A 843 -27.03 22.65 17.32
CA GLN A 843 -28.46 22.39 17.09
C GLN A 843 -29.12 21.78 18.34
N LYS A 844 -28.40 20.88 19.03
CA LYS A 844 -28.81 20.24 20.28
C LYS A 844 -28.89 21.23 21.46
N GLU A 845 -27.91 22.14 21.60
CA GLU A 845 -27.93 23.21 22.62
C GLU A 845 -29.13 24.15 22.42
N LEU A 846 -29.42 24.53 21.17
CA LEU A 846 -30.55 25.38 20.81
C LEU A 846 -31.93 24.70 20.97
N GLY A 847 -31.96 23.40 21.31
CA GLY A 847 -33.20 22.62 21.40
C GLY A 847 -33.94 22.47 20.07
N LEU A 848 -33.24 22.66 18.95
CA LEU A 848 -33.80 22.54 17.61
C LEU A 848 -33.96 21.06 17.24
N PRO A 849 -34.95 20.71 16.39
CA PRO A 849 -35.11 19.34 15.93
C PRO A 849 -33.89 18.93 15.09
N LEU A 850 -33.06 18.05 15.67
CA LEU A 850 -32.06 17.30 14.93
C LEU A 850 -32.77 16.57 13.80
N ARG A 851 -32.50 16.96 12.55
CA ARG A 851 -33.25 16.50 11.37
C ARG A 851 -33.23 14.98 11.25
N SER A 852 -34.39 14.35 11.46
CA SER A 852 -34.67 13.00 10.98
C SER A 852 -34.68 12.96 9.45
N ASP A 853 -34.45 11.78 8.87
CA ASP A 853 -34.17 11.54 7.44
C ASP A 853 -35.28 11.93 6.42
N ASP A 854 -36.38 12.56 6.83
CA ASP A 854 -37.49 13.01 5.97
C ASP A 854 -37.12 14.24 5.10
N ASN A 855 -36.22 14.03 4.15
CA ASN A 855 -35.98 14.90 2.99
C ASN A 855 -36.43 14.21 1.69
N SER A 856 -37.63 13.64 1.74
CA SER A 856 -38.38 13.15 0.57
C SER A 856 -39.05 14.29 -0.23
N ASP A 857 -39.31 15.46 0.38
CA ASP A 857 -39.89 16.62 -0.31
C ASP A 857 -38.83 17.42 -1.07
N GLY A 858 -38.89 17.39 -2.39
CA GLY A 858 -37.99 18.08 -3.33
C GLY A 858 -38.15 19.61 -3.40
N ARG A 859 -38.41 20.27 -2.26
CA ARG A 859 -38.76 21.71 -2.20
C ARG A 859 -37.76 22.56 -1.42
N ARG A 860 -36.60 22.78 -2.04
CA ARG A 860 -35.82 24.01 -1.77
C ARG A 860 -36.61 25.22 -2.26
N LYS A 861 -37.40 25.85 -1.37
CA LYS A 861 -37.76 27.27 -1.56
C LYS A 861 -36.47 28.09 -1.57
N ARG A 862 -36.32 28.94 -2.59
CA ARG A 862 -35.22 29.91 -2.67
C ARG A 862 -35.42 31.01 -1.62
N LEU A 863 -34.33 31.38 -0.96
CA LEU A 863 -34.02 32.67 -0.35
C LEU A 863 -32.51 32.89 -0.52
#